data_AF-Q7NL81-F1
#
_entry.id   AF-Q7NL81-F1
#
_cell.length_a   1.000
_cell.length_b   1.000
_cell.length_c   1.000
_cell.angle_alpha   90.00
_cell.angle_beta   90.00
_cell.angle_gamma   90.00
#
_symmetry.space_group_name_H-M   'P 1'
#
loop_
_entity.id
_entity.type
_entity.pdbx_description
1 polymer ?
#
loop_
_entity_poly.entity_id
_entity_poly.type
_entity_poly.pdbx_seq_one_letter_code
_entity_poly.pdbx_strand_id
1 'polypeptide(L)'
;MSIRGTSGSTVARPRLFRTVMTETINGINAEDRYPNSGEVSQLDQFFGDGQRRIAIVAKLTENAEMIVSRAANRIFVGGSPMAYSERQKAKAKSPLANDEFGNEPIVEDRGGFLESLKSIFSTRGGGGRASADFAVPPDFEPINIARYGPERMQKSIRDLDWFLRYTTYAILAGDPSILEANCLGLREILEKSCSISATIVALLEMRKNAARLFKDEADSKLVSSYISVVIRALDADRSDAPADIVRPSSEDRPGLTLPYIYKLSADSLTTFKMTAIYGADGRPKVNLSSDEKERVVRAAYRQVFERDLKAYGQSVSEAESKVKNGEISVREFVRRLGKSELYRREFYQPFINSRVLELAFKHFLGRAPESRAEVQKYFSIISSPIVRGQSSMPSGGLYALIDALIDSEEYTSIFGEDTVPYLRNLGVEAQPSWNWGAAYDLYNYAAPRRKVPQFITLFADYTQPLPNQHPYGAGNDPLEIQFGAIFKNSTINPAERAAPIGKDVKRILIRNGSPTSNERGNPTGMSEGATTLGPKIFKLTQNVGFRSKGMVQNAGVVTVEGSVQALITAAYQQIFGRQLYQGQRLKVAEIKLENGETTVKEFVRALGRSEIFRKLYWEPFYVCKAIEYIHRRLLGRPTYDRVENNRYFDIASKKGFYGVVDAMLNSNEYQEVFGEDVLPYERYLTPAGLSLRKGRFGSSDVLTTPGGITPRGDAARMMDKIQELGTPINERSIPEMYVNQGVPALKRQRKVFKQSQATDRESFDALVTAAYVQVFDKDIASYIRSEFSALESRLRNRETSVKEFVRLLGFSALYRKQFHDRYPNTKVVEFAFKHFLGRAVKNQAELIKYHGLLGRKGIKALIGALVDGEEYGRLYGEDTVPSWQFPTLPAANYPNSVELYNRFTRQDDSLVVPSFKPIRSKMDIASMPLVQAALKEQQATKTALDMSRPMFLELGRSFKGADGQSVEVGVGTLRRQLEHIYRIAPDATRSEKDVAINAIYRQVLDVFAGIPPSYLRLSEAESKLKNNEISVREFVRRLGRSENYRKRFFEPYSSPKVVELLTKHFLGRAPISQQEISTYVQILGTKGLAAAVDAIVESPEYLTIFNEDIVPYRRYPTLPAGNYRASVRVNDEELISQSWSSLSPTYTGYQYVTR
;
A
#
# COMPACT_ATOMS: atom_id res chain seq x y z
N MET A 1 -35.58 7.33 -0.27
CA MET A 1 -34.15 7.28 0.10
C MET A 1 -33.42 6.37 -0.89
N SER A 2 -32.44 6.87 -1.63
CA SER A 2 -31.63 6.02 -2.52
C SER A 2 -30.56 5.29 -1.70
N ILE A 3 -30.49 3.95 -1.79
CA ILE A 3 -29.43 3.16 -1.17
C ILE A 3 -28.09 3.53 -1.85
N ARG A 4 -27.08 3.94 -1.06
CA ARG A 4 -25.80 4.47 -1.59
C ARG A 4 -24.63 3.48 -1.48
N GLY A 5 -24.70 2.56 -0.52
CA GLY A 5 -23.73 1.47 -0.31
C GLY A 5 -24.43 0.12 -0.29
N THR A 6 -23.68 -0.96 -0.48
CA THR A 6 -24.18 -2.34 -0.32
C THR A 6 -23.07 -3.23 0.21
N SER A 7 -23.41 -4.14 1.12
CA SER A 7 -22.51 -5.16 1.64
C SER A 7 -22.36 -6.37 0.70
N GLY A 8 -23.08 -6.36 -0.44
CA GLY A 8 -23.22 -7.52 -1.30
C GLY A 8 -24.31 -8.48 -0.81
N SER A 9 -24.77 -9.35 -1.71
CA SER A 9 -25.71 -10.42 -1.38
C SER A 9 -24.97 -11.75 -1.39
N THR A 10 -24.99 -12.46 -0.27
CA THR A 10 -24.53 -13.84 -0.18
C THR A 10 -25.69 -14.79 -0.39
N VAL A 11 -25.42 -15.93 -1.03
CA VAL A 11 -26.43 -16.99 -1.21
C VAL A 11 -26.56 -17.73 0.13
N ALA A 12 -27.39 -17.22 1.02
CA ALA A 12 -27.77 -17.90 2.24
C ALA A 12 -29.03 -18.74 1.97
N ARG A 13 -28.93 -20.05 2.17
CA ARG A 13 -30.08 -20.96 2.09
C ARG A 13 -30.52 -21.27 3.51
N PRO A 14 -31.66 -20.73 4.00
CA PRO A 14 -32.18 -21.15 5.30
C PRO A 14 -32.47 -22.64 5.26
N ARG A 15 -32.12 -23.35 6.32
CA ARG A 15 -32.55 -24.74 6.47
C ARG A 15 -34.03 -24.78 6.77
N LEU A 16 -34.72 -25.71 6.13
CA LEU A 16 -36.16 -25.86 6.23
C LEU A 16 -36.54 -26.91 7.29
N PHE A 17 -35.74 -27.97 7.40
CA PHE A 17 -35.93 -29.08 8.34
C PHE A 17 -34.61 -29.83 8.55
N ARG A 18 -34.56 -30.70 9.56
CA ARG A 18 -33.44 -31.59 9.87
C ARG A 18 -33.74 -33.01 9.40
N THR A 19 -32.68 -33.76 9.15
CA THR A 19 -32.70 -35.20 8.90
C THR A 19 -31.67 -35.86 9.81
N VAL A 20 -31.87 -37.13 10.13
CA VAL A 20 -30.92 -37.90 10.96
C VAL A 20 -29.51 -37.87 10.35
N MET A 21 -29.40 -38.00 9.03
CA MET A 21 -28.12 -37.91 8.32
C MET A 21 -27.48 -36.53 8.48
N THR A 22 -28.23 -35.46 8.23
CA THR A 22 -27.66 -34.11 8.30
C THR A 22 -27.26 -33.75 9.73
N GLU A 23 -28.01 -34.19 10.73
CA GLU A 23 -27.71 -33.89 12.14
C GLU A 23 -26.43 -34.61 12.60
N THR A 24 -26.28 -35.89 12.29
CA THR A 24 -25.06 -36.64 12.63
C THR A 24 -23.84 -36.06 11.94
N ILE A 25 -23.91 -35.82 10.62
CA ILE A 25 -22.81 -35.22 9.84
C ILE A 25 -22.49 -33.81 10.33
N ASN A 26 -23.49 -32.99 10.63
CA ASN A 26 -23.27 -31.65 11.17
C ASN A 26 -22.55 -31.71 12.52
N GLY A 27 -22.93 -32.63 13.42
CA GLY A 27 -22.26 -32.82 14.70
C GLY A 27 -20.79 -33.25 14.54
N ILE A 28 -20.52 -34.13 13.58
CA ILE A 28 -19.15 -34.56 13.23
C ILE A 28 -18.33 -33.39 12.68
N ASN A 29 -18.89 -32.64 11.73
CA ASN A 29 -18.24 -31.47 11.14
C ASN A 29 -18.02 -30.35 12.16
N ALA A 30 -18.97 -30.13 13.07
CA ALA A 30 -18.85 -29.13 14.14
C ALA A 30 -17.73 -29.47 15.13
N GLU A 31 -17.23 -30.71 15.16
CA GLU A 31 -16.08 -31.17 15.95
C GLU A 31 -14.79 -31.37 15.13
N ASP A 32 -14.83 -31.17 13.79
CA ASP A 32 -13.73 -31.45 12.84
C ASP A 32 -13.10 -32.84 13.01
N ARG A 33 -13.93 -33.84 13.32
CA ARG A 33 -13.49 -35.22 13.52
C ARG A 33 -13.97 -36.16 12.43
N TYR A 34 -13.42 -37.36 12.43
CA TYR A 34 -14.00 -38.48 11.69
C TYR A 34 -15.16 -39.10 12.49
N PRO A 35 -16.13 -39.73 11.81
CA PRO A 35 -17.27 -40.37 12.47
C PRO A 35 -16.80 -41.50 13.39
N ASN A 36 -17.40 -41.56 14.58
CA ASN A 36 -17.14 -42.65 15.53
C ASN A 36 -17.96 -43.89 15.15
N SER A 37 -17.57 -45.07 15.64
CA SER A 37 -18.29 -46.33 15.36
C SER A 37 -19.79 -46.27 15.71
N GLY A 38 -20.17 -45.56 16.78
CA GLY A 38 -21.56 -45.35 17.15
C GLY A 38 -22.36 -44.51 16.13
N GLU A 39 -21.75 -43.46 15.57
CA GLU A 39 -22.42 -42.59 14.58
C GLU A 39 -22.48 -43.27 13.21
N VAL A 40 -21.46 -44.05 12.85
CA VAL A 40 -21.49 -44.91 11.66
C VAL A 40 -22.61 -45.95 11.82
N SER A 41 -22.74 -46.57 12.99
CA SER A 41 -23.83 -47.52 13.28
C SER A 41 -25.21 -46.85 13.20
N GLN A 42 -25.35 -45.62 13.70
CA GLN A 42 -26.60 -44.85 13.58
C GLN A 42 -26.96 -44.55 12.12
N LEU A 43 -25.96 -44.19 11.29
CA LEU A 43 -26.16 -43.98 9.86
C LEU A 43 -26.51 -45.29 9.14
N ASP A 44 -25.81 -46.38 9.46
CA ASP A 44 -26.06 -47.70 8.89
C ASP A 44 -27.47 -48.19 9.22
N GLN A 45 -27.91 -48.03 10.47
CA GLN A 45 -29.29 -48.30 10.89
C GLN A 45 -30.28 -47.43 10.11
N PHE A 46 -30.00 -46.13 9.95
CA PHE A 46 -30.86 -45.24 9.18
C PHE A 46 -30.99 -45.71 7.72
N PHE A 47 -29.89 -46.09 7.06
CA PHE A 47 -29.93 -46.56 5.67
C PHE A 47 -30.57 -47.95 5.52
N GLY A 48 -30.30 -48.86 6.46
CA GLY A 48 -30.92 -50.19 6.51
C GLY A 48 -32.44 -50.12 6.59
N ASP A 49 -32.97 -49.20 7.39
CA ASP A 49 -34.42 -48.95 7.50
C ASP A 49 -35.01 -48.13 6.33
N GLY A 50 -34.18 -47.69 5.37
CA GLY A 50 -34.59 -46.80 4.28
C GLY A 50 -35.67 -47.39 3.36
N GLN A 51 -35.52 -48.65 2.95
CA GLN A 51 -36.50 -49.33 2.08
C GLN A 51 -37.87 -49.47 2.78
N ARG A 52 -37.85 -49.77 4.08
CA ARG A 52 -39.05 -49.86 4.92
C ARG A 52 -39.79 -48.51 4.97
N ARG A 53 -39.08 -47.40 5.18
CA ARG A 53 -39.68 -46.05 5.21
C ARG A 53 -40.24 -45.64 3.84
N ILE A 54 -39.57 -45.98 2.74
CA ILE A 54 -40.09 -45.75 1.38
C ILE A 54 -41.38 -46.55 1.14
N ALA A 55 -41.43 -47.81 1.55
CA ALA A 55 -42.63 -48.65 1.41
C ALA A 55 -43.82 -48.12 2.23
N ILE A 56 -43.58 -47.62 3.45
CA ILE A 56 -44.59 -46.96 4.28
C ILE A 56 -45.13 -45.71 3.57
N VAL A 57 -44.25 -44.86 3.06
CA VAL A 57 -44.63 -43.64 2.34
C VAL A 57 -45.40 -43.96 1.05
N ALA A 58 -44.99 -44.97 0.29
CA ALA A 58 -45.71 -45.42 -0.90
C ALA A 58 -47.16 -45.82 -0.55
N LYS A 59 -47.34 -46.67 0.47
CA LYS A 59 -48.68 -47.07 0.93
C LYS A 59 -49.53 -45.90 1.42
N LEU A 60 -48.95 -44.93 2.14
CA LEU A 60 -49.66 -43.72 2.57
C LEU A 60 -50.06 -42.81 1.40
N THR A 61 -49.20 -42.68 0.40
CA THR A 61 -49.44 -41.81 -0.76
C THR A 61 -50.46 -42.40 -1.75
N GLU A 62 -50.48 -43.72 -1.92
CA GLU A 62 -51.51 -44.48 -2.66
C GLU A 62 -52.88 -44.34 -2.01
N ASN A 63 -52.94 -44.46 -0.68
CA ASN A 63 -54.18 -44.42 0.09
C ASN A 63 -54.55 -43.00 0.60
N ALA A 64 -53.85 -41.96 0.16
CA ALA A 64 -54.00 -40.61 0.67
C ALA A 64 -55.43 -40.06 0.53
N GLU A 65 -56.08 -40.29 -0.61
CA GLU A 65 -57.45 -39.83 -0.86
C GLU A 65 -58.46 -40.49 0.10
N MET A 66 -58.25 -41.77 0.42
CA MET A 66 -59.09 -42.49 1.37
C MET A 66 -58.89 -41.98 2.81
N ILE A 67 -57.63 -41.70 3.20
CA ILE A 67 -57.32 -41.14 4.53
C ILE A 67 -57.96 -39.76 4.69
N VAL A 68 -57.79 -38.87 3.71
CA VAL A 68 -58.27 -37.49 3.76
C VAL A 68 -59.80 -37.42 3.63
N SER A 69 -60.42 -38.26 2.79
CA SER A 69 -61.88 -38.31 2.67
C SER A 69 -62.56 -38.79 3.96
N ARG A 70 -62.03 -39.83 4.62
CA ARG A 70 -62.57 -40.31 5.90
C ARG A 70 -62.43 -39.27 7.01
N ALA A 71 -61.31 -38.56 7.07
CA ALA A 71 -61.11 -37.46 8.01
C ALA A 71 -62.06 -36.28 7.73
N ALA A 72 -62.21 -35.88 6.46
CA ALA A 72 -63.09 -34.79 6.07
C ALA A 72 -64.57 -35.10 6.34
N ASN A 73 -65.01 -36.33 6.05
CA ASN A 73 -66.39 -36.77 6.31
C ASN A 73 -66.74 -36.80 7.81
N ARG A 74 -65.74 -36.89 8.70
CA ARG A 74 -65.96 -36.83 10.15
C ARG A 74 -66.26 -35.42 10.66
N ILE A 75 -65.74 -34.39 9.98
CA ILE A 75 -65.82 -32.99 10.43
C ILE A 75 -66.76 -32.12 9.60
N PHE A 76 -67.07 -32.52 8.36
CA PHE A 76 -67.95 -31.79 7.46
C PHE A 76 -69.27 -32.53 7.22
N VAL A 77 -70.38 -31.77 7.21
CA VAL A 77 -71.73 -32.28 6.94
C VAL A 77 -72.42 -31.45 5.86
N GLY A 78 -73.35 -32.07 5.11
CA GLY A 78 -74.18 -31.36 4.12
C GLY A 78 -73.63 -31.30 2.69
N GLY A 79 -72.83 -32.27 2.26
CA GLY A 79 -72.28 -32.39 0.90
C GLY A 79 -71.04 -33.29 0.85
N SER A 80 -70.42 -33.47 -0.33
CA SER A 80 -69.16 -34.21 -0.49
C SER A 80 -67.94 -33.29 -0.34
N PRO A 81 -67.12 -33.43 0.72
CA PRO A 81 -65.92 -32.61 0.94
C PRO A 81 -64.88 -32.73 -0.18
N MET A 82 -64.78 -33.91 -0.80
CA MET A 82 -63.74 -34.23 -1.80
C MET A 82 -63.90 -33.47 -3.12
N ALA A 83 -65.11 -32.99 -3.45
CA ALA A 83 -65.33 -32.13 -4.61
C ALA A 83 -64.49 -30.85 -4.60
N TYR A 84 -63.99 -30.45 -3.43
CA TYR A 84 -63.15 -29.26 -3.24
C TYR A 84 -61.64 -29.56 -3.27
N SER A 85 -61.21 -30.83 -3.43
CA SER A 85 -59.79 -31.20 -3.50
C SER A 85 -59.12 -30.65 -4.76
N GLU A 86 -58.00 -29.94 -4.58
CA GLU A 86 -57.16 -29.46 -5.69
C GLU A 86 -56.46 -30.62 -6.41
N ARG A 87 -56.14 -31.72 -5.71
CA ARG A 87 -55.49 -32.90 -6.30
C ARG A 87 -56.37 -33.60 -7.32
N GLN A 88 -57.68 -33.72 -7.05
CA GLN A 88 -58.65 -34.26 -8.01
C GLN A 88 -58.82 -33.34 -9.23
N LYS A 89 -58.84 -32.02 -9.01
CA LYS A 89 -58.89 -31.02 -10.09
C LYS A 89 -57.60 -30.99 -10.93
N ALA A 90 -56.45 -31.29 -10.35
CA ALA A 90 -55.16 -31.37 -11.03
C ALA A 90 -55.02 -32.65 -11.86
N LYS A 91 -55.44 -33.82 -11.34
CA LYS A 91 -55.54 -35.07 -12.10
C LYS A 91 -56.49 -34.95 -13.31
N ALA A 92 -57.56 -34.16 -13.18
CA ALA A 92 -58.48 -33.88 -14.29
C ALA A 92 -57.89 -32.94 -15.37
N LYS A 93 -56.75 -32.28 -15.13
CA LYS A 93 -56.12 -31.31 -16.05
C LYS A 93 -54.81 -31.79 -16.70
N SER A 94 -54.30 -32.97 -16.35
CA SER A 94 -53.10 -33.54 -17.00
C SER A 94 -53.46 -34.21 -18.34
N PRO A 95 -52.83 -33.86 -19.48
CA PRO A 95 -53.15 -34.41 -20.80
C PRO A 95 -52.42 -35.73 -21.13
N LEU A 96 -52.08 -36.54 -20.13
CA LEU A 96 -51.50 -37.88 -20.32
C LEU A 96 -52.09 -38.85 -19.29
N ALA A 97 -53.21 -39.46 -19.65
CA ALA A 97 -53.73 -40.68 -19.05
C ALA A 97 -54.75 -41.31 -20.00
N ASN A 98 -54.29 -41.78 -21.17
CA ASN A 98 -54.92 -42.93 -21.81
C ASN A 98 -54.09 -44.13 -21.37
N ASP A 99 -54.54 -44.80 -20.32
CA ASP A 99 -54.25 -46.21 -20.15
C ASP A 99 -55.52 -46.89 -19.64
N GLU A 100 -55.96 -47.86 -20.44
CA GLU A 100 -57.07 -48.74 -20.19
C GLU A 100 -56.82 -49.56 -18.92
N PHE A 101 -57.40 -49.16 -17.80
CA PHE A 101 -57.87 -50.10 -16.80
C PHE A 101 -59.18 -49.58 -16.23
N GLY A 102 -60.26 -50.11 -16.79
CA GLY A 102 -61.61 -49.90 -16.28
C GLY A 102 -61.71 -50.39 -14.85
N ASN A 103 -61.88 -49.46 -13.93
CA ASN A 103 -62.67 -49.67 -12.72
C ASN A 103 -63.60 -48.47 -12.63
N GLU A 104 -64.88 -48.72 -12.90
CA GLU A 104 -65.93 -47.76 -12.64
C GLU A 104 -65.81 -47.28 -11.17
N PRO A 105 -65.95 -45.97 -10.90
CA PRO A 105 -66.13 -45.52 -9.53
C PRO A 105 -67.42 -46.16 -9.02
N ILE A 106 -67.30 -47.07 -8.06
CA ILE A 106 -68.43 -47.60 -7.30
C ILE A 106 -69.10 -46.39 -6.62
N VAL A 107 -70.15 -45.88 -7.26
CA VAL A 107 -71.20 -45.14 -6.59
C VAL A 107 -72.02 -46.19 -5.87
N GLU A 108 -71.62 -46.51 -4.64
CA GLU A 108 -72.53 -47.16 -3.71
C GLU A 108 -73.45 -46.08 -3.16
N ASP A 109 -74.52 -45.82 -3.92
CA ASP A 109 -75.74 -45.22 -3.40
C ASP A 109 -76.44 -46.27 -2.51
N ARG A 110 -76.02 -46.33 -1.25
CA ARG A 110 -76.81 -46.97 -0.18
C ARG A 110 -77.00 -45.98 0.95
N GLY A 111 -78.22 -45.46 1.01
CA GLY A 111 -78.68 -44.49 1.99
C GLY A 111 -78.34 -44.89 3.42
N GLY A 112 -77.85 -43.91 4.19
CA GLY A 112 -77.39 -44.13 5.55
C GLY A 112 -77.22 -42.85 6.35
N PHE A 113 -78.10 -41.85 6.18
CA PHE A 113 -78.13 -40.67 7.07
C PHE A 113 -78.18 -41.06 8.56
N LEU A 114 -78.82 -42.19 8.88
CA LEU A 114 -78.91 -42.75 10.23
C LEU A 114 -77.65 -43.49 10.70
N GLU A 115 -76.78 -43.98 9.80
CA GLU A 115 -75.57 -44.72 10.16
C GLU A 115 -74.40 -43.77 10.46
N SER A 116 -74.29 -42.67 9.71
CA SER A 116 -73.40 -41.55 10.06
C SER A 116 -73.73 -40.94 11.42
N LEU A 117 -75.02 -40.79 11.76
CA LEU A 117 -75.47 -40.34 13.09
C LEU A 117 -75.17 -41.38 14.18
N LYS A 118 -75.32 -42.68 13.92
CA LYS A 118 -74.95 -43.75 14.89
C LYS A 118 -73.44 -43.74 15.22
N SER A 119 -72.57 -43.45 14.25
CA SER A 119 -71.11 -43.35 14.48
C SER A 119 -70.67 -42.12 15.30
N ILE A 120 -71.56 -41.14 15.49
CA ILE A 120 -71.34 -39.95 16.33
C ILE A 120 -71.81 -40.24 17.77
N PHE A 121 -72.83 -41.10 17.95
CA PHE A 121 -73.42 -41.41 19.26
C PHE A 121 -72.89 -42.70 19.94
N SER A 122 -72.15 -43.58 19.25
CA SER A 122 -71.76 -44.90 19.79
C SER A 122 -70.47 -44.97 20.64
N THR A 123 -69.93 -43.85 21.15
CA THR A 123 -68.72 -43.83 22.02
C THR A 123 -69.00 -43.56 23.50
N ARG A 124 -70.25 -43.74 23.97
CA ARG A 124 -70.60 -43.60 25.39
C ARG A 124 -71.11 -44.93 25.95
N GLY A 125 -70.22 -45.89 26.16
CA GLY A 125 -70.53 -47.13 26.88
C GLY A 125 -69.47 -48.21 26.76
N GLY A 126 -68.77 -48.53 27.85
CA GLY A 126 -67.90 -49.71 27.96
C GLY A 126 -66.61 -49.43 28.72
N GLY A 127 -66.60 -49.71 30.03
CA GLY A 127 -65.43 -49.56 30.89
C GLY A 127 -64.30 -50.55 30.55
N GLY A 128 -63.09 -50.03 30.47
CA GLY A 128 -61.84 -50.78 30.31
C GLY A 128 -60.67 -49.81 30.14
N ARG A 129 -59.64 -49.93 30.98
CA ARG A 129 -58.48 -49.00 31.10
C ARG A 129 -57.49 -49.06 29.93
N ALA A 130 -57.96 -48.91 28.69
CA ALA A 130 -57.12 -48.75 27.52
C ALA A 130 -57.83 -47.86 26.49
N SER A 131 -57.75 -46.53 26.64
CA SER A 131 -57.87 -45.49 25.60
C SER A 131 -58.12 -44.12 26.24
N ALA A 132 -57.07 -43.50 26.80
CA ALA A 132 -57.11 -42.05 27.06
C ALA A 132 -56.78 -41.23 25.79
N ASP A 133 -56.25 -41.89 24.73
CA ASP A 133 -55.67 -41.24 23.55
C ASP A 133 -56.66 -40.86 22.43
N PHE A 134 -57.97 -41.08 22.63
CA PHE A 134 -59.03 -40.83 21.63
C PHE A 134 -60.24 -40.07 22.22
N ALA A 135 -60.01 -39.18 23.17
CA ALA A 135 -61.04 -38.27 23.64
C ALA A 135 -61.32 -37.20 22.58
N VAL A 136 -62.54 -37.16 22.05
CA VAL A 136 -63.02 -36.03 21.22
C VAL A 136 -63.10 -34.79 22.13
N PRO A 137 -62.57 -33.63 21.72
CA PRO A 137 -62.70 -32.40 22.51
C PRO A 137 -64.19 -32.10 22.81
N PRO A 138 -64.53 -31.69 24.04
CA PRO A 138 -65.93 -31.49 24.45
C PRO A 138 -66.66 -30.43 23.63
N ASP A 139 -65.94 -29.49 23.01
CA ASP A 139 -66.46 -28.36 22.23
C ASP A 139 -66.54 -28.63 20.71
N PHE A 140 -66.63 -29.89 20.28
CA PHE A 140 -66.66 -30.24 18.86
C PHE A 140 -68.05 -30.11 18.24
N GLU A 141 -68.19 -29.25 17.22
CA GLU A 141 -69.36 -29.16 16.34
C GLU A 141 -68.97 -29.45 14.87
N PRO A 142 -69.75 -30.27 14.13
CA PRO A 142 -69.48 -30.54 12.72
C PRO A 142 -69.80 -29.31 11.84
N ILE A 143 -68.92 -29.02 10.88
CA ILE A 143 -68.99 -27.84 10.02
C ILE A 143 -69.93 -28.11 8.83
N ASN A 144 -70.90 -27.24 8.62
CA ASN A 144 -71.80 -27.34 7.46
C ASN A 144 -71.16 -26.72 6.20
N ILE A 145 -71.02 -27.52 5.14
CA ILE A 145 -70.35 -27.12 3.88
C ILE A 145 -71.00 -25.89 3.24
N ALA A 146 -72.34 -25.83 3.23
CA ALA A 146 -73.07 -24.73 2.61
C ALA A 146 -72.84 -23.38 3.32
N ARG A 147 -72.65 -23.40 4.65
CA ARG A 147 -72.35 -22.20 5.45
C ARG A 147 -70.86 -21.84 5.43
N TYR A 148 -69.98 -22.81 5.22
CA TYR A 148 -68.53 -22.62 5.26
C TYR A 148 -67.98 -21.94 4.00
N GLY A 149 -68.61 -22.19 2.84
CA GLY A 149 -68.25 -21.60 1.56
C GLY A 149 -67.08 -22.31 0.86
N PRO A 150 -66.97 -22.17 -0.48
CA PRO A 150 -66.08 -23.00 -1.31
C PRO A 150 -64.60 -22.72 -1.09
N GLU A 151 -64.18 -21.46 -0.85
CA GLU A 151 -62.77 -21.10 -0.66
C GLU A 151 -62.21 -21.61 0.67
N ARG A 152 -62.99 -21.51 1.75
CA ARG A 152 -62.58 -22.03 3.07
C ARG A 152 -62.54 -23.56 3.04
N MET A 153 -63.50 -24.18 2.37
CA MET A 153 -63.53 -25.63 2.16
C MET A 153 -62.30 -26.14 1.41
N GLN A 154 -61.89 -25.44 0.33
CA GLN A 154 -60.66 -25.77 -0.41
C GLN A 154 -59.42 -25.68 0.50
N LYS A 155 -59.30 -24.64 1.33
CA LYS A 155 -58.20 -24.50 2.30
C LYS A 155 -58.18 -25.67 3.30
N SER A 156 -59.33 -26.04 3.89
CA SER A 156 -59.39 -27.14 4.84
C SER A 156 -58.99 -28.49 4.24
N ILE A 157 -59.46 -28.82 3.03
CA ILE A 157 -59.05 -30.06 2.36
C ILE A 157 -57.55 -30.02 1.99
N ARG A 158 -57.06 -28.89 1.49
CA ARG A 158 -55.64 -28.69 1.18
C ARG A 158 -54.76 -28.85 2.43
N ASP A 159 -55.21 -28.34 3.57
CA ASP A 159 -54.45 -28.41 4.83
C ASP A 159 -54.40 -29.86 5.35
N LEU A 160 -55.49 -30.64 5.24
CA LEU A 160 -55.48 -32.09 5.51
C LEU A 160 -54.51 -32.85 4.59
N ASP A 161 -54.51 -32.51 3.30
CA ASP A 161 -53.53 -33.06 2.34
C ASP A 161 -52.08 -32.68 2.74
N TRP A 162 -51.85 -31.44 3.18
CA TRP A 162 -50.54 -30.97 3.64
C TRP A 162 -50.06 -31.68 4.89
N PHE A 163 -50.93 -31.91 5.88
CA PHE A 163 -50.57 -32.68 7.09
C PHE A 163 -50.12 -34.09 6.72
N LEU A 164 -50.84 -34.78 5.82
CA LEU A 164 -50.44 -36.11 5.38
C LEU A 164 -49.12 -36.07 4.59
N ARG A 165 -48.96 -35.09 3.69
CA ARG A 165 -47.75 -34.93 2.88
C ARG A 165 -46.51 -34.65 3.73
N TYR A 166 -46.57 -33.72 4.67
CA TYR A 166 -45.44 -33.44 5.56
C TYR A 166 -45.17 -34.61 6.51
N THR A 167 -46.20 -35.38 6.90
CA THR A 167 -46.01 -36.64 7.64
C THR A 167 -45.18 -37.63 6.81
N THR A 168 -45.49 -37.79 5.53
CA THR A 168 -44.70 -38.67 4.65
C THR A 168 -43.26 -38.17 4.47
N TYR A 169 -43.04 -36.86 4.41
CA TYR A 169 -41.70 -36.28 4.34
C TYR A 169 -40.91 -36.49 5.64
N ALA A 170 -41.56 -36.33 6.80
CA ALA A 170 -40.96 -36.56 8.11
C ALA A 170 -40.53 -38.02 8.29
N ILE A 171 -41.38 -38.97 7.88
CA ILE A 171 -41.06 -40.41 7.90
C ILE A 171 -39.85 -40.67 6.99
N LEU A 172 -39.82 -40.12 5.78
CA LEU A 172 -38.67 -40.32 4.88
C LEU A 172 -37.37 -39.71 5.45
N ALA A 173 -37.45 -38.53 6.04
CA ALA A 173 -36.34 -37.82 6.69
C ALA A 173 -35.83 -38.50 7.98
N GLY A 174 -36.69 -39.29 8.63
CA GLY A 174 -36.41 -39.98 9.90
C GLY A 174 -36.47 -39.07 11.13
N ASP A 175 -36.95 -37.83 10.99
CA ASP A 175 -36.98 -36.83 12.06
C ASP A 175 -38.26 -35.97 11.97
N PRO A 176 -38.99 -35.74 13.09
CA PRO A 176 -40.23 -34.95 13.08
C PRO A 176 -40.06 -33.43 12.97
N SER A 177 -38.83 -32.90 12.87
CA SER A 177 -38.58 -31.45 12.84
C SER A 177 -39.40 -30.66 11.82
N ILE A 178 -39.68 -31.24 10.64
CA ILE A 178 -40.54 -30.61 9.62
C ILE A 178 -41.98 -30.42 10.10
N LEU A 179 -42.49 -31.32 10.93
CA LEU A 179 -43.84 -31.24 11.49
C LEU A 179 -43.87 -30.21 12.61
N GLU A 180 -42.89 -30.27 13.52
CA GLU A 180 -42.79 -29.35 14.66
C GLU A 180 -42.65 -27.90 14.19
N ALA A 181 -41.73 -27.61 13.27
CA ALA A 181 -41.47 -26.25 12.81
C ALA A 181 -42.67 -25.60 12.09
N ASN A 182 -43.50 -26.41 11.40
CA ASN A 182 -44.63 -25.90 10.62
C ASN A 182 -45.96 -25.93 11.38
N CYS A 183 -46.10 -26.76 12.41
CA CYS A 183 -47.34 -26.89 13.18
C CYS A 183 -47.31 -26.08 14.48
N LEU A 184 -46.13 -25.79 15.04
CA LEU A 184 -46.01 -24.95 16.23
C LEU A 184 -46.45 -23.51 15.94
N GLY A 185 -47.42 -23.01 16.72
CA GLY A 185 -48.00 -21.67 16.52
C GLY A 185 -49.05 -21.58 15.40
N LEU A 186 -49.33 -22.68 14.69
CA LEU A 186 -50.37 -22.73 13.66
C LEU A 186 -51.79 -22.62 14.25
N ARG A 187 -51.97 -23.05 15.51
CA ARG A 187 -53.23 -23.00 16.25
C ARG A 187 -53.92 -21.63 16.18
N GLU A 188 -53.24 -20.55 16.53
CA GLU A 188 -53.80 -19.18 16.53
C GLU A 188 -54.16 -18.68 15.12
N ILE A 189 -53.41 -19.13 14.11
CA ILE A 189 -53.66 -18.76 12.71
C ILE A 189 -54.94 -19.47 12.24
N LEU A 190 -55.10 -20.75 12.61
CA LEU A 190 -56.27 -21.54 12.27
C LEU A 190 -57.51 -21.10 13.03
N GLU A 191 -57.41 -20.76 14.31
CA GLU A 191 -58.53 -20.32 15.15
C GLU A 191 -59.31 -19.14 14.57
N LYS A 192 -58.59 -18.22 13.91
CA LYS A 192 -59.20 -17.05 13.24
C LYS A 192 -60.13 -17.42 12.09
N SER A 193 -59.99 -18.63 11.52
CA SER A 193 -60.68 -19.04 10.27
C SER A 193 -61.43 -20.36 10.38
N CYS A 194 -61.11 -21.22 11.35
CA CYS A 194 -61.61 -22.58 11.49
C CYS A 194 -61.64 -23.01 12.97
N SER A 195 -62.54 -23.95 13.30
CA SER A 195 -62.53 -24.60 14.62
C SER A 195 -61.28 -25.48 14.76
N ILE A 196 -60.49 -25.24 15.81
CA ILE A 196 -59.33 -26.06 16.18
C ILE A 196 -59.80 -27.46 16.59
N SER A 197 -60.87 -27.55 17.38
CA SER A 197 -61.47 -28.81 17.81
C SER A 197 -61.81 -29.71 16.62
N ALA A 198 -62.37 -29.14 15.54
CA ALA A 198 -62.61 -29.88 14.31
C ALA A 198 -61.30 -30.35 13.64
N THR A 199 -60.26 -29.53 13.64
CA THR A 199 -58.96 -29.89 13.06
C THR A 199 -58.28 -31.04 13.82
N ILE A 200 -58.32 -31.01 15.16
CA ILE A 200 -57.78 -32.08 16.02
C ILE A 200 -58.53 -33.40 15.78
N VAL A 201 -59.87 -33.35 15.69
CA VAL A 201 -60.70 -34.53 15.40
C VAL A 201 -60.37 -35.12 14.02
N ALA A 202 -60.19 -34.27 13.00
CA ALA A 202 -59.77 -34.74 11.68
C ALA A 202 -58.40 -35.44 11.73
N LEU A 203 -57.42 -34.88 12.45
CA LEU A 203 -56.08 -35.48 12.60
C LEU A 203 -56.09 -36.78 13.39
N LEU A 204 -56.92 -36.90 14.44
CA LEU A 204 -57.12 -38.17 15.17
C LEU A 204 -57.69 -39.26 14.25
N GLU A 205 -58.62 -38.89 13.37
CA GLU A 205 -59.20 -39.82 12.39
C GLU A 205 -58.19 -40.17 11.27
N MET A 206 -57.36 -39.21 10.82
CA MET A 206 -56.24 -39.50 9.92
C MET A 206 -55.24 -40.47 10.56
N ARG A 207 -54.88 -40.26 11.83
CA ARG A 207 -53.98 -41.14 12.60
C ARG A 207 -54.51 -42.56 12.64
N LYS A 208 -55.79 -42.71 12.98
CA LYS A 208 -56.47 -44.01 13.09
C LYS A 208 -56.54 -44.73 11.75
N ASN A 209 -56.91 -44.03 10.67
CA ASN A 209 -57.01 -44.64 9.35
C ASN A 209 -55.63 -44.97 8.76
N ALA A 210 -54.64 -44.11 8.96
CA ALA A 210 -53.27 -44.35 8.53
C ALA A 210 -52.65 -45.55 9.28
N ALA A 211 -52.84 -45.64 10.60
CA ALA A 211 -52.34 -46.75 11.41
C ALA A 211 -52.97 -48.11 11.02
N ARG A 212 -54.24 -48.12 10.58
CA ARG A 212 -54.97 -49.33 10.14
C ARG A 212 -54.47 -49.91 8.81
N LEU A 213 -53.75 -49.13 8.00
CA LEU A 213 -53.22 -49.61 6.72
C LEU A 213 -52.06 -50.61 6.89
N PHE A 214 -51.43 -50.63 8.06
CA PHE A 214 -50.26 -51.46 8.34
C PHE A 214 -50.65 -52.63 9.25
N LYS A 215 -50.33 -53.85 8.80
CA LYS A 215 -50.52 -55.08 9.61
C LYS A 215 -49.42 -55.21 10.67
N ASP A 216 -48.22 -54.72 10.36
CA ASP A 216 -47.08 -54.74 11.27
C ASP A 216 -47.24 -53.68 12.36
N GLU A 217 -47.19 -54.12 13.62
CA GLU A 217 -47.41 -53.25 14.78
C GLU A 217 -46.35 -52.14 14.88
N ALA A 218 -45.11 -52.42 14.47
CA ALA A 218 -44.02 -51.46 14.50
C ALA A 218 -44.20 -50.33 13.46
N ASP A 219 -44.67 -50.64 12.25
CA ASP A 219 -44.96 -49.63 11.20
C ASP A 219 -46.15 -48.76 11.60
N SER A 220 -47.19 -49.41 12.13
CA SER A 220 -48.39 -48.74 12.63
C SER A 220 -48.06 -47.75 13.76
N LYS A 221 -47.23 -48.15 14.72
CA LYS A 221 -46.73 -47.29 15.80
C LYS A 221 -45.90 -46.13 15.29
N LEU A 222 -45.00 -46.37 14.32
CA LEU A 222 -44.17 -45.32 13.72
C LEU A 222 -45.02 -44.23 13.05
N VAL A 223 -45.98 -44.61 12.21
CA VAL A 223 -46.87 -43.64 11.54
C VAL A 223 -47.72 -42.89 12.58
N SER A 224 -48.24 -43.61 13.58
CA SER A 224 -49.03 -43.02 14.66
C SER A 224 -48.21 -42.00 15.48
N SER A 225 -46.93 -42.28 15.75
CA SER A 225 -46.07 -41.35 16.50
C SER A 225 -45.83 -40.05 15.75
N TYR A 226 -45.56 -40.09 14.44
CA TYR A 226 -45.38 -38.87 13.64
C TYR A 226 -46.64 -38.01 13.56
N ILE A 227 -47.82 -38.62 13.36
CA ILE A 227 -49.08 -37.85 13.33
C ILE A 227 -49.41 -37.29 14.72
N SER A 228 -49.05 -38.01 15.79
CA SER A 228 -49.22 -37.53 17.17
C SER A 228 -48.37 -36.29 17.48
N VAL A 229 -47.23 -36.09 16.80
CA VAL A 229 -46.44 -34.84 16.92
C VAL A 229 -47.24 -33.64 16.41
N VAL A 230 -47.92 -33.78 15.26
CA VAL A 230 -48.77 -32.71 14.71
C VAL A 230 -49.91 -32.36 15.67
N ILE A 231 -50.57 -33.40 16.21
CA ILE A 231 -51.68 -33.22 17.15
C ILE A 231 -51.18 -32.49 18.41
N ARG A 232 -50.06 -32.94 18.99
CA ARG A 232 -49.47 -32.30 20.17
C ARG A 232 -49.08 -30.84 19.90
N ALA A 233 -48.52 -30.54 18.73
CA ALA A 233 -48.14 -29.18 18.37
C ALA A 233 -49.33 -28.23 18.19
N LEU A 234 -50.51 -28.75 17.80
CA LEU A 234 -51.76 -28.00 17.65
C LEU A 234 -52.59 -27.90 18.94
N ASP A 235 -52.42 -28.85 19.84
CA ASP A 235 -53.10 -28.87 21.14
C ASP A 235 -52.45 -27.89 22.13
N ALA A 236 -51.13 -27.67 22.01
CA ALA A 236 -50.43 -26.65 22.76
C ALA A 236 -50.94 -25.23 22.44
N ASP A 237 -51.34 -24.49 23.48
CA ASP A 237 -51.62 -23.05 23.34
C ASP A 237 -50.30 -22.28 23.11
N ARG A 238 -50.34 -21.11 22.47
CA ARG A 238 -49.11 -20.33 22.22
C ARG A 238 -48.42 -19.90 23.52
N SER A 239 -49.16 -19.77 24.62
CA SER A 239 -48.56 -19.57 25.96
C SER A 239 -47.63 -20.70 26.37
N ASP A 240 -47.88 -21.91 25.88
CA ASP A 240 -47.08 -23.11 26.16
C ASP A 240 -45.96 -23.30 25.14
N ALA A 241 -45.99 -22.55 24.02
CA ALA A 241 -44.93 -22.55 23.03
C ALA A 241 -43.71 -21.76 23.54
N PRO A 242 -42.47 -22.19 23.21
CA PRO A 242 -41.28 -21.45 23.60
C PRO A 242 -41.31 -20.01 23.07
N ALA A 243 -40.96 -19.05 23.92
CA ALA A 243 -40.96 -17.64 23.57
C ALA A 243 -40.01 -17.33 22.41
N ASP A 244 -40.35 -16.31 21.64
CA ASP A 244 -39.52 -15.80 20.55
C ASP A 244 -38.15 -15.33 21.09
N ILE A 245 -37.11 -15.52 20.28
CA ILE A 245 -35.75 -15.18 20.65
C ILE A 245 -35.59 -13.68 20.46
N VAL A 246 -35.58 -12.94 21.56
CA VAL A 246 -35.42 -11.49 21.57
C VAL A 246 -33.97 -11.13 21.84
N ARG A 247 -33.43 -10.27 20.99
CA ARG A 247 -32.15 -9.60 21.22
C ARG A 247 -32.40 -8.19 21.77
N PRO A 248 -31.89 -7.85 22.96
CA PRO A 248 -32.13 -6.55 23.55
C PRO A 248 -31.46 -5.44 22.74
N SER A 249 -32.14 -4.31 22.63
CA SER A 249 -31.54 -3.07 22.10
C SER A 249 -30.48 -2.55 23.05
N SER A 250 -29.44 -1.93 22.52
CA SER A 250 -28.50 -1.11 23.30
C SER A 250 -28.35 0.26 22.66
N GLU A 251 -27.64 1.19 23.30
CA GLU A 251 -27.45 2.55 22.79
C GLU A 251 -26.97 2.59 21.32
N ASP A 252 -26.08 1.65 20.96
CA ASP A 252 -25.44 1.60 19.65
C ASP A 252 -26.12 0.67 18.63
N ARG A 253 -27.11 -0.16 19.04
CA ARG A 253 -27.77 -1.16 18.16
C ARG A 253 -29.27 -1.34 18.42
N PRO A 254 -30.08 -1.51 17.37
CA PRO A 254 -31.51 -1.79 17.53
C PRO A 254 -31.74 -3.21 18.04
N GLY A 255 -32.84 -3.41 18.78
CA GLY A 255 -33.31 -4.73 19.19
C GLY A 255 -33.92 -5.48 18.00
N LEU A 256 -33.73 -6.80 17.96
CA LEU A 256 -34.23 -7.67 16.91
C LEU A 256 -34.92 -8.89 17.52
N THR A 257 -35.92 -9.44 16.84
CA THR A 257 -36.64 -10.63 17.30
C THR A 257 -36.61 -11.71 16.22
N LEU A 258 -36.45 -12.96 16.64
CA LEU A 258 -36.50 -14.14 15.77
C LEU A 258 -37.57 -15.09 16.29
N PRO A 259 -38.58 -15.47 15.47
CA PRO A 259 -39.56 -16.46 15.87
C PRO A 259 -38.91 -17.79 16.20
N TYR A 260 -39.32 -18.42 17.30
CA TYR A 260 -38.66 -19.64 17.79
C TYR A 260 -38.63 -20.80 16.77
N ILE A 261 -39.65 -20.89 15.91
CA ILE A 261 -39.75 -21.90 14.85
C ILE A 261 -38.54 -21.93 13.89
N TYR A 262 -37.86 -20.80 13.70
CA TYR A 262 -36.65 -20.74 12.88
C TYR A 262 -35.45 -21.44 13.53
N LYS A 263 -35.42 -21.52 14.87
CA LYS A 263 -34.37 -22.25 15.61
C LYS A 263 -34.58 -23.76 15.57
N LEU A 264 -35.83 -24.22 15.52
CA LEU A 264 -36.16 -25.64 15.37
C LEU A 264 -35.70 -26.20 14.03
N SER A 265 -35.85 -25.41 12.96
CA SER A 265 -35.42 -25.77 11.60
C SER A 265 -33.93 -25.51 11.34
N ALA A 266 -33.29 -24.63 12.13
CA ALA A 266 -31.85 -24.36 12.06
C ALA A 266 -31.01 -25.57 12.49
N ASP A 267 -29.71 -25.55 12.18
CA ASP A 267 -28.77 -26.56 12.64
C ASP A 267 -28.70 -26.63 14.16
N SER A 268 -28.58 -27.83 14.72
CA SER A 268 -28.31 -28.00 16.14
C SER A 268 -26.94 -27.41 16.46
N LEU A 269 -26.94 -26.30 17.20
CA LEU A 269 -25.72 -25.65 17.65
C LEU A 269 -25.09 -26.50 18.75
N THR A 270 -23.91 -27.06 18.50
CA THR A 270 -23.11 -27.74 19.51
C THR A 270 -22.39 -26.70 20.38
N THR A 271 -22.86 -26.48 21.60
CA THR A 271 -22.18 -25.60 22.56
C THR A 271 -21.26 -26.39 23.47
N PHE A 272 -20.02 -25.94 23.61
CA PHE A 272 -19.04 -26.55 24.50
C PHE A 272 -18.98 -25.76 25.81
N LYS A 273 -19.25 -26.43 26.92
CA LYS A 273 -19.29 -25.84 28.26
C LYS A 273 -18.35 -26.57 29.19
N MET A 274 -17.76 -25.83 30.11
CA MET A 274 -16.87 -26.37 31.11
C MET A 274 -17.09 -25.65 32.43
N THR A 275 -18.03 -26.18 33.19
CA THR A 275 -18.47 -25.62 34.48
C THR A 275 -17.52 -26.07 35.59
N ALA A 276 -16.96 -25.11 36.33
CA ALA A 276 -16.24 -25.40 37.55
C ALA A 276 -17.24 -25.56 38.71
N ILE A 277 -17.21 -26.71 39.37
CA ILE A 277 -18.00 -26.98 40.58
C ILE A 277 -17.07 -26.86 41.78
N TYR A 278 -17.45 -26.10 42.79
CA TYR A 278 -16.68 -26.00 44.02
C TYR A 278 -17.04 -27.14 44.96
N GLY A 279 -16.05 -27.95 45.34
CA GLY A 279 -16.24 -28.98 46.37
C GLY A 279 -16.38 -28.37 47.77
N ALA A 280 -16.77 -29.19 48.76
CA ALA A 280 -16.83 -28.78 50.17
C ALA A 280 -15.48 -28.23 50.69
N ASP A 281 -14.37 -28.66 50.09
CA ASP A 281 -13.00 -28.21 50.39
C ASP A 281 -12.65 -26.81 49.81
N GLY A 282 -13.61 -26.15 49.14
CA GLY A 282 -13.42 -24.84 48.49
C GLY A 282 -12.59 -24.87 47.20
N ARG A 283 -12.08 -26.03 46.76
CA ARG A 283 -11.30 -26.16 45.53
C ARG A 283 -12.21 -26.37 44.30
N PRO A 284 -11.95 -25.68 43.17
CA PRO A 284 -12.70 -25.90 41.94
C PRO A 284 -12.39 -27.28 41.36
N LYS A 285 -13.42 -28.00 40.93
CA LYS A 285 -13.35 -29.30 40.27
C LYS A 285 -14.27 -29.29 39.04
N VAL A 286 -13.76 -29.73 37.90
CA VAL A 286 -14.55 -29.85 36.67
C VAL A 286 -15.01 -31.31 36.52
N ASN A 287 -16.33 -31.53 36.59
CA ASN A 287 -16.96 -32.84 36.45
C ASN A 287 -17.17 -33.22 34.97
N LEU A 288 -16.07 -33.32 34.22
CA LEU A 288 -16.05 -33.75 32.82
C LEU A 288 -14.96 -34.80 32.62
N SER A 289 -15.17 -35.71 31.68
CA SER A 289 -14.14 -36.67 31.26
C SER A 289 -12.94 -35.96 30.62
N SER A 290 -11.79 -36.64 30.55
CA SER A 290 -10.58 -36.09 29.89
C SER A 290 -10.85 -35.72 28.43
N ASP A 291 -11.64 -36.54 27.74
CA ASP A 291 -12.01 -36.34 26.34
C ASP A 291 -12.93 -35.14 26.16
N GLU A 292 -13.94 -34.96 27.02
CA GLU A 292 -14.83 -33.80 26.95
C GLU A 292 -14.07 -32.50 27.23
N LYS A 293 -13.17 -32.50 28.23
CA LYS A 293 -12.29 -31.35 28.49
C LYS A 293 -11.43 -31.01 27.27
N GLU A 294 -10.90 -32.02 26.60
CA GLU A 294 -10.12 -31.86 25.38
C GLU A 294 -10.97 -31.29 24.22
N ARG A 295 -12.21 -31.75 24.05
CA ARG A 295 -13.15 -31.21 23.05
C ARG A 295 -13.45 -29.73 23.28
N VAL A 296 -13.66 -29.32 24.54
CA VAL A 296 -13.87 -27.89 24.89
C VAL A 296 -12.65 -27.05 24.52
N VAL A 297 -11.44 -27.52 24.85
CA VAL A 297 -10.20 -26.81 24.51
C VAL A 297 -10.02 -26.69 22.99
N ARG A 298 -10.25 -27.76 22.23
CA ARG A 298 -10.19 -27.73 20.77
C ARG A 298 -11.26 -26.83 20.16
N ALA A 299 -12.47 -26.80 20.72
CA ALA A 299 -13.51 -25.85 20.30
C ALA A 299 -13.07 -24.40 20.51
N ALA A 300 -12.43 -24.09 21.65
CA ALA A 300 -11.90 -22.75 21.91
C ALA A 300 -10.79 -22.35 20.93
N TYR A 301 -9.91 -23.29 20.54
CA TYR A 301 -8.92 -23.03 19.50
C TYR A 301 -9.54 -22.73 18.14
N ARG A 302 -10.51 -23.54 17.72
CA ARG A 302 -11.22 -23.34 16.46
C ARG A 302 -11.97 -22.02 16.40
N GLN A 303 -12.54 -21.58 17.51
CA GLN A 303 -13.19 -20.29 17.59
C GLN A 303 -12.19 -19.11 17.53
N VAL A 304 -11.15 -19.14 18.37
CA VAL A 304 -10.22 -18.00 18.53
C VAL A 304 -9.21 -17.90 17.37
N PHE A 305 -8.74 -19.03 16.85
CA PHE A 305 -7.73 -19.09 15.79
C PHE A 305 -8.29 -19.49 14.42
N GLU A 306 -9.62 -19.67 14.30
CA GLU A 306 -10.33 -20.18 13.10
C GLU A 306 -9.93 -21.61 12.68
N ARG A 307 -9.07 -22.28 13.44
CA ARG A 307 -8.56 -23.63 13.16
C ARG A 307 -8.08 -24.31 14.44
N ASP A 308 -7.94 -25.63 14.40
CA ASP A 308 -7.29 -26.36 15.48
C ASP A 308 -5.76 -26.18 15.44
N LEU A 309 -5.17 -25.85 16.58
CA LEU A 309 -3.73 -25.65 16.74
C LEU A 309 -2.98 -26.96 16.90
N LYS A 310 -3.63 -28.00 17.47
CA LYS A 310 -2.97 -29.27 17.80
C LYS A 310 -2.52 -30.02 16.56
N ALA A 311 -3.22 -29.85 15.44
CA ALA A 311 -2.82 -30.37 14.14
C ALA A 311 -1.42 -29.90 13.67
N TYR A 312 -0.94 -28.76 14.18
CA TYR A 312 0.36 -28.18 13.83
C TYR A 312 1.40 -28.33 14.95
N GLY A 313 1.11 -29.11 15.99
CA GLY A 313 1.99 -29.26 17.16
C GLY A 313 2.10 -27.99 18.01
N GLN A 314 1.18 -27.03 17.86
CA GLN A 314 1.15 -25.79 18.63
C GLN A 314 0.16 -25.92 19.79
N SER A 315 0.53 -25.42 20.98
CA SER A 315 -0.34 -25.44 22.16
C SER A 315 0.01 -24.31 23.12
N VAL A 316 -0.94 -23.95 23.98
CA VAL A 316 -0.73 -23.01 25.10
C VAL A 316 -0.83 -23.82 26.40
N SER A 317 0.18 -24.65 26.64
CA SER A 317 0.17 -25.72 27.65
C SER A 317 -0.22 -25.26 29.06
N GLU A 318 0.28 -24.11 29.51
CA GLU A 318 -0.04 -23.58 30.84
C GLU A 318 -1.53 -23.21 30.98
N ALA A 319 -2.09 -22.56 29.97
CA ALA A 319 -3.49 -22.16 29.98
C ALA A 319 -4.43 -23.36 29.87
N GLU A 320 -4.05 -24.39 29.08
CA GLU A 320 -4.78 -25.65 28.97
C GLU A 320 -4.87 -26.38 30.31
N SER A 321 -3.76 -26.51 31.02
CA SER A 321 -3.73 -27.20 32.31
C SER A 321 -4.59 -26.48 33.35
N LYS A 322 -4.48 -25.15 33.42
CA LYS A 322 -5.25 -24.31 34.35
C LYS A 322 -6.75 -24.40 34.09
N VAL A 323 -7.18 -24.38 32.82
CA VAL A 323 -8.61 -24.54 32.51
C VAL A 323 -9.06 -25.96 32.85
N LYS A 324 -8.32 -27.02 32.46
CA LYS A 324 -8.64 -28.44 32.74
C LYS A 324 -8.81 -28.75 34.24
N ASN A 325 -8.07 -28.05 35.09
CA ASN A 325 -8.15 -28.13 36.55
C ASN A 325 -9.29 -27.30 37.15
N GLY A 326 -9.88 -26.37 36.40
CA GLY A 326 -10.88 -25.42 36.89
C GLY A 326 -10.29 -24.23 37.65
N GLU A 327 -8.96 -24.00 37.57
CA GLU A 327 -8.30 -22.84 38.19
C GLU A 327 -8.67 -21.53 37.48
N ILE A 328 -9.00 -21.62 36.19
CA ILE A 328 -9.53 -20.51 35.39
C ILE A 328 -10.80 -20.94 34.68
N SER A 329 -11.71 -19.99 34.48
CA SER A 329 -12.91 -20.17 33.68
C SER A 329 -12.60 -20.19 32.18
N VAL A 330 -13.57 -20.63 31.37
CA VAL A 330 -13.44 -20.61 29.91
C VAL A 330 -13.30 -19.17 29.40
N ARG A 331 -13.99 -18.21 30.00
CA ARG A 331 -13.84 -16.78 29.70
C ARG A 331 -12.39 -16.30 29.88
N GLU A 332 -11.76 -16.64 31.00
CA GLU A 332 -10.38 -16.26 31.26
C GLU A 332 -9.39 -17.05 30.38
N PHE A 333 -9.70 -18.31 30.07
CA PHE A 333 -8.95 -19.08 29.09
C PHE A 333 -8.96 -18.39 27.71
N VAL A 334 -10.12 -18.00 27.20
CA VAL A 334 -10.27 -17.25 25.94
C VAL A 334 -9.53 -15.91 25.99
N ARG A 335 -9.58 -15.18 27.11
CA ARG A 335 -8.81 -13.94 27.32
C ARG A 335 -7.31 -14.18 27.14
N ARG A 336 -6.77 -15.24 27.75
CA ARG A 336 -5.35 -15.60 27.64
C ARG A 336 -4.97 -16.06 26.24
N LEU A 337 -5.85 -16.78 25.54
CA LEU A 337 -5.63 -17.12 24.13
C LEU A 337 -5.53 -15.87 23.26
N GLY A 338 -6.43 -14.90 23.44
CA GLY A 338 -6.38 -13.64 22.72
C GLY A 338 -5.14 -12.79 23.03
N LYS A 339 -4.67 -12.81 24.28
CA LYS A 339 -3.45 -12.10 24.70
C LYS A 339 -2.16 -12.86 24.38
N SER A 340 -2.25 -14.06 23.82
CA SER A 340 -1.08 -14.86 23.47
C SER A 340 -0.26 -14.24 22.35
N GLU A 341 1.04 -14.58 22.32
CA GLU A 341 1.92 -14.15 21.23
C GLU A 341 1.48 -14.75 19.88
N LEU A 342 0.95 -15.98 19.89
CA LEU A 342 0.43 -16.64 18.68
C LEU A 342 -0.70 -15.83 18.06
N TYR A 343 -1.71 -15.42 18.86
CA TYR A 343 -2.82 -14.63 18.35
C TYR A 343 -2.34 -13.28 17.80
N ARG A 344 -1.37 -12.64 18.46
CA ARG A 344 -0.77 -11.39 17.98
C ARG A 344 -0.06 -11.56 16.64
N ARG A 345 0.70 -12.65 16.45
CA ARG A 345 1.41 -12.93 15.19
C ARG A 345 0.44 -13.19 14.04
N GLU A 346 -0.66 -13.88 14.31
CA GLU A 346 -1.62 -14.28 13.26
C GLU A 346 -2.65 -13.21 12.92
N PHE A 347 -3.26 -12.59 13.94
CA PHE A 347 -4.45 -11.75 13.78
C PHE A 347 -4.25 -10.27 14.09
N TYR A 348 -3.07 -9.88 14.60
CA TYR A 348 -2.74 -8.47 14.87
C TYR A 348 -1.68 -7.91 13.91
N GLN A 349 -0.47 -8.48 13.91
CA GLN A 349 0.68 -7.96 13.13
C GLN A 349 0.44 -7.81 11.61
N PRO A 350 -0.23 -8.75 10.91
CA PRO A 350 -0.41 -8.65 9.46
C PRO A 350 -1.60 -7.77 9.04
N PHE A 351 -2.30 -7.13 9.99
CA PHE A 351 -3.53 -6.37 9.73
C PHE A 351 -3.46 -4.95 10.28
N ILE A 352 -4.27 -4.07 9.72
CA ILE A 352 -4.50 -2.73 10.27
C ILE A 352 -5.46 -2.79 11.47
N ASN A 353 -5.38 -1.83 12.39
CA ASN A 353 -6.23 -1.78 13.59
C ASN A 353 -7.73 -1.94 13.28
N SER A 354 -8.24 -1.34 12.22
CA SER A 354 -9.65 -1.47 11.81
C SER A 354 -10.00 -2.91 11.43
N ARG A 355 -9.09 -3.64 10.78
CA ARG A 355 -9.32 -5.04 10.39
C ARG A 355 -9.11 -6.00 11.56
N VAL A 356 -8.15 -5.73 12.45
CA VAL A 356 -7.99 -6.45 13.72
C VAL A 356 -9.28 -6.41 14.53
N LEU A 357 -9.91 -5.23 14.64
CA LEU A 357 -11.18 -5.07 15.32
C LEU A 357 -12.25 -6.00 14.74
N GLU A 358 -12.45 -5.99 13.43
CA GLU A 358 -13.45 -6.84 12.77
C GLU A 358 -13.23 -8.33 13.04
N LEU A 359 -11.97 -8.78 13.01
CA LEU A 359 -11.62 -10.17 13.33
C LEU A 359 -11.84 -10.48 14.82
N ALA A 360 -11.47 -9.57 15.73
CA ALA A 360 -11.70 -9.74 17.16
C ALA A 360 -13.20 -9.90 17.49
N PHE A 361 -14.08 -9.16 16.80
CA PHE A 361 -15.53 -9.34 16.92
C PHE A 361 -15.99 -10.76 16.53
N LYS A 362 -15.43 -11.32 15.45
CA LYS A 362 -15.67 -12.71 15.04
C LYS A 362 -15.19 -13.69 16.11
N HIS A 363 -13.96 -13.55 16.59
CA HIS A 363 -13.35 -14.52 17.51
C HIS A 363 -13.97 -14.51 18.91
N PHE A 364 -14.18 -13.33 19.49
CA PHE A 364 -14.59 -13.22 20.90
C PHE A 364 -16.09 -13.06 21.09
N LEU A 365 -16.79 -12.39 20.16
CA LEU A 365 -18.24 -12.19 20.25
C LEU A 365 -19.03 -13.09 19.29
N GLY A 366 -18.36 -13.80 18.37
CA GLY A 366 -19.03 -14.68 17.42
C GLY A 366 -19.89 -13.95 16.39
N ARG A 367 -19.78 -12.63 16.27
CA ARG A 367 -20.59 -11.82 15.33
C ARG A 367 -19.77 -10.74 14.63
N ALA A 368 -20.37 -10.09 13.66
CA ALA A 368 -19.83 -8.88 13.04
C ALA A 368 -20.18 -7.59 13.83
N PRO A 369 -19.40 -6.50 13.67
CA PRO A 369 -19.81 -5.17 14.09
C PRO A 369 -21.09 -4.73 13.37
N GLU A 370 -21.95 -3.98 14.06
CA GLU A 370 -23.30 -3.64 13.57
C GLU A 370 -23.50 -2.17 13.29
N SER A 371 -22.77 -1.29 13.99
CA SER A 371 -22.91 0.14 13.83
C SER A 371 -21.56 0.85 13.72
N ARG A 372 -21.60 2.05 13.13
CA ARG A 372 -20.42 2.92 13.06
C ARG A 372 -19.94 3.38 14.44
N ALA A 373 -20.88 3.63 15.35
CA ALA A 373 -20.57 4.05 16.72
C ALA A 373 -19.83 2.95 17.48
N GLU A 374 -20.28 1.69 17.35
CA GLU A 374 -19.61 0.53 17.92
C GLU A 374 -18.18 0.38 17.40
N VAL A 375 -17.99 0.46 16.07
CA VAL A 375 -16.65 0.42 15.47
C VAL A 375 -15.78 1.56 16.00
N GLN A 376 -16.31 2.77 16.12
CA GLN A 376 -15.56 3.93 16.62
C GLN A 376 -15.14 3.77 18.09
N LYS A 377 -16.04 3.26 18.94
CA LYS A 377 -15.77 2.97 20.36
C LYS A 377 -14.59 2.02 20.50
N TYR A 378 -14.66 0.83 19.91
CA TYR A 378 -13.56 -0.14 20.01
C TYR A 378 -12.31 0.28 19.25
N PHE A 379 -12.44 1.06 18.18
CA PHE A 379 -11.29 1.61 17.45
C PHE A 379 -10.52 2.65 18.28
N SER A 380 -11.20 3.45 19.12
CA SER A 380 -10.52 4.35 20.05
C SER A 380 -9.72 3.61 21.12
N ILE A 381 -10.22 2.46 21.61
CA ILE A 381 -9.55 1.62 22.61
C ILE A 381 -8.28 0.98 22.05
N ILE A 382 -8.35 0.39 20.85
CA ILE A 382 -7.16 -0.22 20.23
C ILE A 382 -6.12 0.84 19.82
N SER A 383 -6.55 2.07 19.50
CA SER A 383 -5.67 3.13 19.01
C SER A 383 -5.12 4.03 20.11
N SER A 384 -5.57 3.91 21.37
CA SER A 384 -5.02 4.71 22.46
C SER A 384 -3.55 4.33 22.72
N PRO A 385 -2.70 5.29 23.11
CA PRO A 385 -1.29 5.02 23.35
C PRO A 385 -1.09 4.10 24.55
N ILE A 386 -0.04 3.29 24.51
CA ILE A 386 0.39 2.46 25.64
C ILE A 386 1.11 3.37 26.65
N VAL A 387 0.36 3.90 27.62
CA VAL A 387 0.94 4.68 28.73
C VAL A 387 1.38 3.71 29.82
N ARG A 388 2.69 3.64 30.09
CA ARG A 388 3.23 2.91 31.26
C ARG A 388 3.26 3.85 32.46
N GLY A 389 2.49 3.55 33.52
CA GLY A 389 2.66 4.17 34.84
C GLY A 389 1.56 5.13 35.33
N GLN A 390 0.46 5.33 34.61
CA GLN A 390 -0.73 6.03 35.14
C GLN A 390 -1.93 5.08 35.19
N SER A 391 -2.48 4.86 36.38
CA SER A 391 -3.52 3.87 36.67
C SER A 391 -4.94 4.26 36.25
N SER A 392 -5.16 5.49 35.76
CA SER A 392 -6.50 6.02 35.46
C SER A 392 -6.88 6.06 33.97
N MET A 393 -5.93 5.87 33.04
CA MET A 393 -6.24 5.70 31.62
C MET A 393 -6.02 4.24 31.20
N PRO A 394 -6.96 3.61 30.48
CA PRO A 394 -6.75 2.28 29.93
C PRO A 394 -5.57 2.32 28.95
N SER A 395 -4.51 1.58 29.27
CA SER A 395 -3.36 1.39 28.37
C SER A 395 -3.83 0.73 27.08
N GLY A 396 -3.69 1.41 25.93
CA GLY A 396 -4.29 0.94 24.68
C GLY A 396 -3.61 -0.27 24.01
N GLY A 397 -4.11 -0.61 22.82
CA GLY A 397 -3.60 -1.70 21.99
C GLY A 397 -4.43 -2.98 22.03
N LEU A 398 -3.83 -4.09 21.57
CA LEU A 398 -4.53 -5.38 21.42
C LEU A 398 -5.15 -5.89 22.72
N TYR A 399 -4.41 -5.84 23.82
CA TYR A 399 -4.86 -6.43 25.09
C TYR A 399 -6.07 -5.71 25.67
N ALA A 400 -6.07 -4.37 25.60
CA ALA A 400 -7.21 -3.57 26.04
C ALA A 400 -8.46 -3.79 25.17
N LEU A 401 -8.29 -3.99 23.85
CA LEU A 401 -9.42 -4.36 22.99
C LEU A 401 -10.02 -5.70 23.42
N ILE A 402 -9.19 -6.70 23.69
CA ILE A 402 -9.66 -8.04 24.10
C ILE A 402 -10.36 -7.97 25.45
N ASP A 403 -9.78 -7.24 26.42
CA ASP A 403 -10.41 -7.01 27.71
C ASP A 403 -11.76 -6.32 27.55
N ALA A 404 -11.84 -5.25 26.76
CA ALA A 404 -13.10 -4.53 26.52
C ALA A 404 -14.19 -5.39 25.84
N LEU A 405 -13.81 -6.36 24.99
CA LEU A 405 -14.76 -7.27 24.35
C LEU A 405 -15.24 -8.35 25.34
N ILE A 406 -14.33 -8.95 26.10
CA ILE A 406 -14.63 -10.04 27.04
C ILE A 406 -15.33 -9.52 28.30
N ASP A 407 -15.06 -8.27 28.69
CA ASP A 407 -15.70 -7.58 29.82
C ASP A 407 -17.01 -6.90 29.45
N SER A 408 -17.45 -7.03 28.20
CA SER A 408 -18.76 -6.54 27.79
C SER A 408 -19.90 -7.32 28.46
N GLU A 409 -20.99 -6.62 28.78
CA GLU A 409 -22.23 -7.23 29.27
C GLU A 409 -22.79 -8.24 28.26
N GLU A 410 -22.60 -7.97 26.96
CA GLU A 410 -23.00 -8.88 25.90
C GLU A 410 -22.29 -10.23 26.01
N TYR A 411 -20.97 -10.25 26.18
CA TYR A 411 -20.21 -11.49 26.34
C TYR A 411 -20.74 -12.30 27.53
N THR A 412 -20.94 -11.62 28.67
CA THR A 412 -21.43 -12.25 29.90
C THR A 412 -22.84 -12.80 29.74
N SER A 413 -23.74 -12.07 29.06
CA SER A 413 -25.13 -12.51 28.85
C SER A 413 -25.27 -13.72 27.92
N ILE A 414 -24.39 -13.84 26.92
CA ILE A 414 -24.50 -14.89 25.89
C ILE A 414 -23.68 -16.13 26.26
N PHE A 415 -22.44 -15.95 26.70
CA PHE A 415 -21.50 -17.04 26.94
C PHE A 415 -21.30 -17.34 28.43
N GLY A 416 -21.48 -16.33 29.29
CA GLY A 416 -21.15 -16.44 30.71
C GLY A 416 -19.65 -16.68 30.93
N GLU A 417 -19.31 -17.45 31.95
CA GLU A 417 -17.91 -17.77 32.27
C GLU A 417 -17.46 -19.14 31.73
N ASP A 418 -18.41 -20.04 31.47
CA ASP A 418 -18.14 -21.47 31.24
C ASP A 418 -18.34 -21.92 29.79
N THR A 419 -18.97 -21.11 28.94
CA THR A 419 -19.27 -21.48 27.55
C THR A 419 -18.20 -20.95 26.61
N VAL A 420 -17.71 -21.79 25.71
CA VAL A 420 -16.82 -21.36 24.62
C VAL A 420 -17.61 -20.49 23.65
N PRO A 421 -17.07 -19.33 23.21
CA PRO A 421 -17.74 -18.51 22.21
C PRO A 421 -18.01 -19.30 20.92
N TYR A 422 -19.12 -18.98 20.26
CA TYR A 422 -19.52 -19.64 19.01
C TYR A 422 -20.04 -18.60 18.01
N LEU A 423 -19.97 -18.93 16.72
CA LEU A 423 -20.50 -18.06 15.67
C LEU A 423 -22.02 -17.94 15.76
N ARG A 424 -22.51 -16.72 15.70
CA ARG A 424 -23.93 -16.37 15.77
C ARG A 424 -24.46 -16.07 14.37
N ASN A 425 -24.69 -17.15 13.63
CA ASN A 425 -25.20 -17.10 12.26
C ASN A 425 -26.75 -17.20 12.24
N LEU A 426 -27.30 -17.31 11.03
CA LEU A 426 -28.73 -17.47 10.80
C LEU A 426 -29.28 -18.72 11.51
N GLY A 427 -30.37 -18.54 12.26
CA GLY A 427 -31.04 -19.60 13.01
C GLY A 427 -30.69 -19.64 14.50
N VAL A 428 -29.55 -19.07 14.88
CA VAL A 428 -29.14 -18.94 16.29
C VAL A 428 -29.68 -17.65 16.90
N GLU A 429 -29.50 -16.53 16.19
CA GLU A 429 -29.99 -15.21 16.59
C GLU A 429 -30.59 -14.44 15.40
N ALA A 430 -31.36 -13.40 15.71
CA ALA A 430 -31.90 -12.49 14.71
C ALA A 430 -30.78 -11.67 14.05
N GLN A 431 -30.70 -11.72 12.72
CA GLN A 431 -29.63 -11.09 11.95
C GLN A 431 -30.03 -9.71 11.42
N PRO A 432 -29.13 -8.69 11.47
CA PRO A 432 -29.40 -7.41 10.85
C PRO A 432 -29.30 -7.47 9.32
N SER A 433 -30.13 -6.68 8.63
CA SER A 433 -30.13 -6.64 7.16
C SER A 433 -29.00 -5.78 6.57
N TRP A 434 -28.56 -4.74 7.30
CA TRP A 434 -27.62 -3.75 6.77
C TRP A 434 -26.16 -4.22 6.76
N ASN A 435 -25.76 -5.21 7.56
CA ASN A 435 -24.40 -5.78 7.52
C ASN A 435 -24.37 -7.20 6.97
N TRP A 436 -25.49 -7.68 6.38
CA TRP A 436 -25.69 -9.05 5.92
C TRP A 436 -24.51 -9.64 5.14
N GLY A 437 -24.22 -9.14 3.93
CA GLY A 437 -23.17 -9.72 3.08
C GLY A 437 -21.79 -9.73 3.74
N ALA A 438 -21.42 -8.62 4.39
CA ALA A 438 -20.14 -8.47 5.07
C ALA A 438 -20.00 -9.40 6.30
N ALA A 439 -21.09 -9.67 7.01
CA ALA A 439 -21.09 -10.60 8.14
C ALA A 439 -20.82 -12.04 7.68
N TYR A 440 -21.48 -12.49 6.62
CA TYR A 440 -21.22 -13.82 6.04
C TYR A 440 -19.80 -13.95 5.49
N ASP A 441 -19.29 -12.92 4.82
CA ASP A 441 -17.91 -12.88 4.34
C ASP A 441 -16.90 -12.96 5.50
N LEU A 442 -17.24 -12.39 6.67
CA LEU A 442 -16.42 -12.46 7.88
C LEU A 442 -16.41 -13.87 8.50
N TYR A 443 -17.55 -14.57 8.50
CA TYR A 443 -17.65 -15.91 9.09
C TYR A 443 -16.91 -16.99 8.30
N ASN A 444 -16.55 -16.72 7.05
CA ASN A 444 -15.77 -17.65 6.22
C ASN A 444 -14.30 -17.74 6.66
N TYR A 445 -13.68 -18.91 6.43
CA TYR A 445 -12.23 -19.14 6.63
C TYR A 445 -11.34 -18.25 5.73
N ALA A 446 -11.92 -17.67 4.68
CA ALA A 446 -11.22 -16.74 3.79
C ALA A 446 -11.10 -15.32 4.38
N ALA A 447 -11.78 -15.03 5.49
CA ALA A 447 -11.81 -13.69 6.08
C ALA A 447 -10.40 -13.14 6.41
N PRO A 448 -9.44 -13.89 6.97
CA PRO A 448 -8.09 -13.39 7.23
C PRO A 448 -7.28 -13.05 5.95
N ARG A 449 -7.71 -13.53 4.77
CA ARG A 449 -7.06 -13.16 3.50
C ARG A 449 -7.35 -11.71 3.12
N ARG A 450 -8.51 -11.17 3.52
CA ARG A 450 -8.88 -9.78 3.26
C ARG A 450 -8.16 -8.84 4.22
N LYS A 451 -7.34 -7.95 3.67
CA LYS A 451 -6.56 -6.96 4.45
C LYS A 451 -7.25 -5.61 4.61
N VAL A 452 -8.17 -5.28 3.71
CA VAL A 452 -8.94 -4.02 3.72
C VAL A 452 -10.14 -4.17 4.66
N PRO A 453 -10.42 -3.17 5.51
CA PRO A 453 -11.53 -3.24 6.46
C PRO A 453 -12.88 -3.16 5.72
N GLN A 454 -13.83 -3.98 6.14
CA GLN A 454 -15.13 -4.13 5.51
C GLN A 454 -16.20 -3.23 6.12
N PHE A 455 -16.29 -3.18 7.44
CA PHE A 455 -17.45 -2.60 8.13
C PHE A 455 -17.35 -1.09 8.21
N ILE A 456 -16.16 -0.54 8.50
CA ILE A 456 -15.97 0.91 8.54
C ILE A 456 -16.20 1.56 7.17
N THR A 457 -15.80 0.89 6.10
CA THR A 457 -16.01 1.36 4.73
C THR A 457 -17.48 1.24 4.34
N LEU A 458 -18.11 0.10 4.62
CA LEU A 458 -19.55 -0.11 4.40
C LEU A 458 -20.43 0.92 5.12
N PHE A 459 -20.20 1.15 6.42
CA PHE A 459 -20.99 2.10 7.20
C PHE A 459 -20.75 3.54 6.76
N ALA A 460 -19.54 3.88 6.30
CA ALA A 460 -19.29 5.17 5.66
C ALA A 460 -20.11 5.31 4.36
N ASP A 461 -20.17 4.26 3.54
CA ASP A 461 -20.86 4.25 2.23
C ASP A 461 -22.36 4.43 2.33
N TYR A 462 -22.98 3.99 3.44
CA TYR A 462 -24.40 4.26 3.68
C TYR A 462 -24.69 5.76 3.87
N THR A 463 -23.71 6.53 4.35
CA THR A 463 -23.87 7.96 4.59
C THR A 463 -23.34 8.82 3.44
N GLN A 464 -22.26 8.39 2.79
CA GLN A 464 -21.57 9.11 1.74
C GLN A 464 -22.29 9.02 0.37
N PRO A 465 -22.05 9.95 -0.57
CA PRO A 465 -22.54 9.84 -1.94
C PRO A 465 -21.92 8.62 -2.66
N LEU A 466 -22.46 8.29 -3.84
CA LEU A 466 -21.95 7.18 -4.66
C LEU A 466 -20.44 7.32 -4.89
N PRO A 467 -19.67 6.23 -4.73
CA PRO A 467 -18.23 6.27 -4.94
C PRO A 467 -17.88 6.48 -6.42
N ASN A 468 -16.79 7.19 -6.68
CA ASN A 468 -16.26 7.32 -8.05
C ASN A 468 -15.52 6.04 -8.45
N GLN A 469 -16.25 5.09 -9.00
CA GLN A 469 -15.74 3.82 -9.53
C GLN A 469 -16.54 3.40 -10.78
N HIS A 470 -16.05 2.40 -11.50
CA HIS A 470 -16.78 1.81 -12.62
C HIS A 470 -18.17 1.28 -12.19
N PRO A 471 -19.22 1.38 -13.03
CA PRO A 471 -20.59 0.91 -12.71
C PRO A 471 -20.69 -0.54 -12.24
N TYR A 472 -19.81 -1.41 -12.75
CA TYR A 472 -19.75 -2.84 -12.38
C TYR A 472 -18.82 -3.15 -11.20
N GLY A 473 -18.34 -2.15 -10.48
CA GLY A 473 -17.48 -2.29 -9.31
C GLY A 473 -16.02 -1.91 -9.54
N ALA A 474 -15.30 -1.68 -8.44
CA ALA A 474 -13.93 -1.12 -8.45
C ALA A 474 -12.88 -1.94 -9.23
N GLY A 475 -13.09 -3.26 -9.40
CA GLY A 475 -12.14 -4.14 -10.09
C GLY A 475 -12.18 -4.06 -11.62
N ASN A 476 -13.13 -3.30 -12.19
CA ASN A 476 -13.32 -3.17 -13.63
C ASN A 476 -12.60 -1.95 -14.24
N ASP A 477 -12.08 -1.05 -13.42
CA ASP A 477 -11.19 0.01 -13.89
C ASP A 477 -9.76 -0.52 -14.00
N PRO A 478 -9.06 -0.32 -15.14
CA PRO A 478 -7.64 -0.58 -15.22
C PRO A 478 -6.85 0.51 -14.46
N LEU A 479 -5.61 0.20 -14.10
CA LEU A 479 -4.67 1.22 -13.63
C LEU A 479 -4.31 2.17 -14.79
N GLU A 480 -4.37 3.49 -14.54
CA GLU A 480 -4.10 4.54 -15.54
C GLU A 480 -2.61 4.78 -15.77
N ILE A 481 -1.95 3.76 -16.31
CA ILE A 481 -0.52 3.73 -16.64
C ILE A 481 -0.29 3.70 -18.16
N GLN A 482 0.95 3.97 -18.58
CA GLN A 482 1.31 4.04 -20.01
C GLN A 482 1.07 2.71 -20.75
N PHE A 483 1.47 1.57 -20.16
CA PHE A 483 1.38 0.26 -20.79
C PHE A 483 0.62 -0.75 -19.93
N GLY A 484 0.05 -1.76 -20.59
CA GLY A 484 -0.58 -2.91 -19.94
C GLY A 484 -2.04 -2.66 -19.55
N ALA A 485 -2.84 -3.72 -19.64
CA ALA A 485 -4.23 -3.76 -19.18
C ALA A 485 -4.24 -4.41 -17.78
N ILE A 486 -3.74 -3.68 -16.79
CA ILE A 486 -3.59 -4.21 -15.43
C ILE A 486 -4.84 -3.85 -14.62
N PHE A 487 -5.56 -4.88 -14.21
CA PHE A 487 -6.71 -4.77 -13.31
C PHE A 487 -6.36 -5.32 -11.95
N LYS A 488 -6.97 -4.77 -10.89
CA LYS A 488 -6.83 -5.33 -9.55
C LYS A 488 -7.43 -6.74 -9.51
N ASN A 489 -6.66 -7.71 -9.02
CA ASN A 489 -7.12 -9.08 -8.87
C ASN A 489 -8.01 -9.22 -7.64
N SER A 490 -9.15 -9.90 -7.79
CA SER A 490 -10.09 -10.16 -6.71
C SER A 490 -9.70 -11.35 -5.81
N THR A 491 -8.80 -12.23 -6.25
CA THR A 491 -8.53 -13.49 -5.53
C THR A 491 -7.40 -13.42 -4.48
N ILE A 492 -6.35 -12.63 -4.72
CA ILE A 492 -5.15 -12.59 -3.85
C ILE A 492 -5.32 -11.63 -2.67
N ASN A 493 -6.06 -10.53 -2.86
CA ASN A 493 -6.44 -9.61 -1.78
C ASN A 493 -7.78 -8.96 -2.15
N PRO A 494 -8.91 -9.58 -1.80
CA PRO A 494 -10.22 -9.11 -2.21
C PRO A 494 -10.48 -7.72 -1.61
N ALA A 495 -10.48 -6.72 -2.48
CA ALA A 495 -10.81 -5.33 -2.16
C ALA A 495 -12.04 -4.88 -2.96
N GLU A 496 -12.92 -5.82 -3.28
CA GLU A 496 -14.15 -5.53 -4.00
C GLU A 496 -15.07 -4.65 -3.13
N ARG A 497 -15.63 -3.64 -3.80
CA ARG A 497 -16.57 -2.68 -3.24
C ARG A 497 -17.70 -2.51 -4.24
N ALA A 498 -18.79 -3.23 -3.99
CA ALA A 498 -19.99 -3.12 -4.80
C ALA A 498 -20.70 -1.79 -4.48
N ALA A 499 -21.25 -1.14 -5.50
CA ALA A 499 -22.10 0.04 -5.34
C ALA A 499 -23.31 -0.07 -6.27
N PRO A 500 -24.52 0.27 -5.81
CA PRO A 500 -25.74 0.20 -6.61
C PRO A 500 -25.82 1.39 -7.59
N ILE A 501 -25.03 1.34 -8.67
CA ILE A 501 -25.00 2.39 -9.70
C ILE A 501 -26.11 2.15 -10.73
N GLY A 502 -27.04 3.11 -10.82
CA GLY A 502 -28.16 3.10 -11.76
C GLY A 502 -27.73 3.30 -13.23
N LYS A 503 -28.68 3.13 -14.16
CA LYS A 503 -28.40 3.31 -15.61
C LYS A 503 -28.08 4.77 -15.97
N ASP A 504 -28.78 5.72 -15.36
CA ASP A 504 -28.68 7.14 -15.72
C ASP A 504 -27.56 7.89 -14.98
N VAL A 505 -26.73 7.17 -14.23
CA VAL A 505 -25.62 7.75 -13.47
C VAL A 505 -24.39 7.86 -14.35
N LYS A 506 -23.89 9.08 -14.49
CA LYS A 506 -22.67 9.39 -15.25
C LYS A 506 -21.51 9.64 -14.32
N ARG A 507 -20.36 9.06 -14.65
CA ARG A 507 -19.10 9.21 -13.93
C ARG A 507 -18.50 10.59 -14.18
N ILE A 508 -17.93 11.16 -13.13
CA ILE A 508 -17.15 12.40 -13.21
C ILE A 508 -15.75 12.04 -13.71
N LEU A 509 -15.42 12.51 -14.92
CA LEU A 509 -14.11 12.40 -15.53
C LEU A 509 -13.40 13.75 -15.50
N ILE A 510 -12.08 13.72 -15.26
CA ILE A 510 -11.24 14.90 -15.19
C ILE A 510 -10.49 15.04 -16.52
N ARG A 511 -10.57 16.21 -17.16
CA ARG A 511 -9.84 16.50 -18.39
C ARG A 511 -8.33 16.47 -18.13
N ASN A 512 -7.59 15.75 -18.97
CA ASN A 512 -6.12 15.76 -19.00
C ASN A 512 -5.64 16.95 -19.85
N GLY A 513 -5.63 18.14 -19.24
CA GLY A 513 -5.34 19.42 -19.89
C GLY A 513 -6.01 20.57 -19.14
N SER A 514 -6.41 21.62 -19.84
CA SER A 514 -7.18 22.71 -19.23
C SER A 514 -8.54 22.20 -18.70
N PRO A 515 -8.97 22.55 -17.48
CA PRO A 515 -10.30 22.22 -16.99
C PRO A 515 -11.43 22.86 -17.81
N THR A 516 -11.17 23.98 -18.48
CA THR A 516 -12.16 24.73 -19.27
C THR A 516 -12.56 24.03 -20.56
N SER A 517 -11.70 23.15 -21.10
CA SER A 517 -11.97 22.35 -22.29
C SER A 517 -12.59 20.99 -21.97
N ASN A 518 -13.27 20.88 -20.83
CA ASN A 518 -14.06 19.71 -20.50
C ASN A 518 -15.34 19.70 -21.34
N GLU A 519 -15.53 18.63 -22.12
CA GLU A 519 -16.56 18.47 -23.14
C GLU A 519 -17.99 18.55 -22.57
N ARG A 520 -18.15 18.24 -21.28
CA ARG A 520 -19.43 18.36 -20.58
C ARG A 520 -19.85 19.81 -20.32
N GLY A 521 -18.88 20.69 -20.07
CA GLY A 521 -19.12 22.12 -19.84
C GLY A 521 -19.00 22.94 -21.13
N ASN A 522 -18.16 22.48 -22.07
CA ASN A 522 -17.93 23.12 -23.35
C ASN A 522 -17.80 22.05 -24.46
N PRO A 523 -18.90 21.70 -25.16
CA PRO A 523 -18.88 20.74 -26.27
C PRO A 523 -17.97 21.19 -27.43
N THR A 524 -17.82 22.50 -27.64
CA THR A 524 -16.95 23.04 -28.70
C THR A 524 -15.46 22.97 -28.38
N GLY A 525 -15.09 22.71 -27.12
CA GLY A 525 -13.69 22.54 -26.68
C GLY A 525 -13.05 21.21 -27.08
N MET A 526 -13.77 20.34 -27.80
CA MET A 526 -13.32 19.00 -28.22
C MET A 526 -12.08 19.03 -29.14
N SER A 527 -11.98 20.04 -30.00
CA SER A 527 -10.94 20.15 -31.03
C SER A 527 -9.86 21.20 -30.71
N GLU A 528 -9.83 21.76 -29.50
CA GLU A 528 -8.81 22.73 -29.12
C GLU A 528 -7.41 22.10 -29.20
N GLY A 529 -6.48 22.84 -29.83
CA GLY A 529 -5.13 22.36 -30.12
C GLY A 529 -4.29 22.09 -28.87
N ALA A 530 -3.10 21.52 -29.07
CA ALA A 530 -2.19 21.11 -28.02
C ALA A 530 -1.92 22.24 -27.00
N THR A 531 -2.33 22.04 -25.75
CA THR A 531 -2.00 22.93 -24.63
C THR A 531 -0.77 22.40 -23.90
N THR A 532 -0.01 23.28 -23.24
CA THR A 532 1.19 22.89 -22.46
C THR A 532 0.87 21.97 -21.28
N LEU A 533 -0.39 21.94 -20.83
CA LEU A 533 -0.87 21.11 -19.71
C LEU A 533 -1.33 19.70 -20.13
N GLY A 534 -1.58 19.47 -21.43
CA GLY A 534 -2.10 18.21 -21.96
C GLY A 534 -1.01 17.30 -22.53
N PRO A 535 -1.38 16.08 -22.98
CA PRO A 535 -0.45 15.19 -23.67
C PRO A 535 -0.04 15.75 -25.04
N LYS A 536 1.12 15.30 -25.54
CA LYS A 536 1.59 15.66 -26.88
C LYS A 536 0.67 15.06 -27.95
N ILE A 537 0.22 15.90 -28.87
CA ILE A 537 -0.67 15.51 -29.98
C ILE A 537 0.17 15.32 -31.25
N PHE A 538 -0.05 14.22 -31.96
CA PHE A 538 0.57 13.93 -33.26
C PHE A 538 -0.49 14.04 -34.36
N LYS A 539 -0.21 14.84 -35.39
CA LYS A 539 -1.08 15.04 -36.55
C LYS A 539 -0.28 14.85 -37.84
N LEU A 540 -0.83 14.11 -38.80
CA LEU A 540 -0.26 13.97 -40.14
C LEU A 540 -0.70 15.17 -40.99
N THR A 541 0.24 15.97 -41.50
CA THR A 541 -0.06 17.07 -42.43
C THR A 541 0.57 16.79 -43.78
N GLN A 542 -0.22 16.34 -44.76
CA GLN A 542 0.23 16.22 -46.15
C GLN A 542 0.06 17.56 -46.85
N ASN A 543 1.10 18.39 -46.90
CA ASN A 543 1.08 19.57 -47.78
C ASN A 543 1.55 19.16 -49.18
N VAL A 544 0.59 18.86 -50.05
CA VAL A 544 0.77 18.84 -51.51
C VAL A 544 0.34 20.21 -52.05
N GLY A 545 1.33 21.06 -52.35
CA GLY A 545 1.29 22.15 -53.34
C GLY A 545 0.29 23.32 -53.17
N PHE A 546 0.79 24.51 -52.80
CA PHE A 546 0.50 25.76 -53.52
C PHE A 546 1.59 26.81 -53.24
N ARG A 547 2.20 27.35 -54.30
CA ARG A 547 3.14 28.47 -54.23
C ARG A 547 2.42 29.72 -53.72
N SER A 548 2.79 30.17 -52.52
CA SER A 548 2.50 31.52 -52.04
C SER A 548 3.83 32.25 -51.86
N LYS A 549 4.02 33.35 -52.61
CA LYS A 549 5.14 34.29 -52.45
C LYS A 549 5.02 34.93 -51.06
N GLY A 550 5.88 34.53 -50.14
CA GLY A 550 5.91 35.13 -48.80
C GLY A 550 6.89 34.45 -47.84
N MET A 551 8.18 34.70 -48.06
CA MET A 551 9.22 34.86 -47.04
C MET A 551 9.09 34.06 -45.71
N VAL A 552 9.74 32.90 -45.63
CA VAL A 552 10.58 32.44 -44.49
C VAL A 552 11.57 31.41 -45.05
N GLN A 553 12.87 31.73 -45.07
CA GLN A 553 13.94 30.74 -45.21
C GLN A 553 14.56 30.50 -43.84
N ASN A 554 14.85 29.24 -43.55
CA ASN A 554 15.57 28.65 -42.41
C ASN A 554 14.72 27.91 -41.38
N ALA A 555 14.22 26.74 -41.79
CA ALA A 555 14.26 25.53 -40.98
C ALA A 555 14.64 24.38 -41.91
N GLY A 556 15.62 23.56 -41.51
CA GLY A 556 16.02 22.38 -42.28
C GLY A 556 14.79 21.54 -42.62
N VAL A 557 14.66 21.19 -43.90
CA VAL A 557 13.62 20.29 -44.38
C VAL A 557 13.85 18.93 -43.70
N VAL A 558 13.14 18.70 -42.60
CA VAL A 558 12.91 17.35 -42.08
C VAL A 558 12.16 16.64 -43.19
N THR A 559 12.77 15.62 -43.80
CA THR A 559 12.11 14.79 -44.80
C THR A 559 10.78 14.31 -44.22
N VAL A 560 9.73 14.35 -45.04
CA VAL A 560 8.37 13.90 -44.67
C VAL A 560 8.40 12.53 -43.99
N GLU A 561 9.30 11.65 -44.44
CA GLU A 561 9.58 10.31 -43.89
C GLU A 561 9.91 10.30 -42.39
N GLY A 562 10.73 11.23 -41.89
CA GLY A 562 11.11 11.27 -40.47
C GLY A 562 9.92 11.61 -39.55
N SER A 563 8.99 12.45 -40.03
CA SER A 563 7.77 12.81 -39.30
C SER A 563 6.75 11.68 -39.27
N VAL A 564 6.60 10.94 -40.38
CA VAL A 564 5.72 9.77 -40.47
C VAL A 564 6.22 8.65 -39.57
N GLN A 565 7.54 8.41 -39.53
CA GLN A 565 8.09 7.37 -38.67
C GLN A 565 7.94 7.69 -37.17
N ALA A 566 8.05 8.97 -36.80
CA ALA A 566 7.73 9.41 -35.43
C ALA A 566 6.24 9.17 -35.10
N LEU A 567 5.34 9.39 -36.06
CA LEU A 567 3.91 9.11 -35.92
C LEU A 567 3.62 7.61 -35.79
N ILE A 568 4.25 6.75 -36.61
CA ILE A 568 4.14 5.28 -36.50
C ILE A 568 4.62 4.83 -35.12
N THR A 569 5.76 5.33 -34.68
CA THR A 569 6.34 5.05 -33.37
C THR A 569 5.38 5.46 -32.24
N ALA A 570 4.78 6.64 -32.35
CA ALA A 570 3.78 7.15 -31.42
C ALA A 570 2.48 6.32 -31.45
N ALA A 571 2.04 5.85 -32.63
CA ALA A 571 0.84 5.04 -32.79
C ALA A 571 0.95 3.71 -32.06
N TYR A 572 2.10 3.02 -32.17
CA TYR A 572 2.36 1.82 -31.38
C TYR A 572 2.38 2.10 -29.88
N GLN A 573 3.02 3.20 -29.45
CA GLN A 573 3.02 3.61 -28.04
C GLN A 573 1.62 3.93 -27.52
N GLN A 574 0.77 4.56 -28.33
CA GLN A 574 -0.58 4.90 -27.89
C GLN A 574 -1.45 3.65 -27.76
N ILE A 575 -1.49 2.82 -28.80
CA ILE A 575 -2.43 1.70 -28.92
C ILE A 575 -2.00 0.52 -28.06
N PHE A 576 -0.71 0.16 -28.08
CA PHE A 576 -0.16 -0.96 -27.30
C PHE A 576 0.50 -0.51 -25.98
N GLY A 577 0.65 0.80 -25.75
CA GLY A 577 1.34 1.32 -24.57
C GLY A 577 2.87 1.22 -24.63
N ARG A 578 3.42 0.50 -25.62
CA ARG A 578 4.84 0.18 -25.76
C ARG A 578 5.21 -0.06 -27.22
N GLN A 579 6.51 -0.10 -27.49
CA GLN A 579 7.00 -0.63 -28.76
C GLN A 579 6.81 -2.15 -28.80
N LEU A 580 6.41 -2.66 -29.96
CA LEU A 580 6.27 -4.09 -30.21
C LEU A 580 7.63 -4.77 -30.37
N TYR A 581 7.68 -6.08 -30.09
CA TYR A 581 8.90 -6.86 -30.32
C TYR A 581 9.24 -6.97 -31.81
N GLN A 582 10.50 -7.23 -32.13
CA GLN A 582 10.92 -7.48 -33.51
C GLN A 582 10.11 -8.64 -34.10
N GLY A 583 9.54 -8.44 -35.30
CA GLY A 583 8.65 -9.41 -35.97
C GLY A 583 7.15 -9.26 -35.68
N GLN A 584 6.76 -8.50 -34.65
CA GLN A 584 5.34 -8.24 -34.33
C GLN A 584 4.79 -6.96 -35.00
N ARG A 585 5.64 -6.17 -35.64
CA ARG A 585 5.23 -4.94 -36.34
C ARG A 585 4.46 -5.25 -37.62
N LEU A 586 3.39 -4.49 -37.87
CA LEU A 586 2.56 -4.63 -39.07
C LEU A 586 3.18 -3.86 -40.24
N LYS A 587 4.26 -4.40 -40.82
CA LYS A 587 5.02 -3.75 -41.90
C LYS A 587 4.14 -3.31 -43.08
N VAL A 588 3.16 -4.12 -43.48
CA VAL A 588 2.25 -3.79 -44.59
C VAL A 588 1.43 -2.55 -44.30
N ALA A 589 0.93 -2.39 -43.06
CA ALA A 589 0.16 -1.22 -42.66
C ALA A 589 1.05 0.02 -42.53
N GLU A 590 2.30 -0.15 -42.10
CA GLU A 590 3.29 0.93 -42.03
C GLU A 590 3.61 1.48 -43.42
N ILE A 591 3.94 0.59 -44.38
CA ILE A 591 4.24 0.98 -45.77
C ILE A 591 3.06 1.72 -46.40
N LYS A 592 1.82 1.26 -46.16
CA LYS A 592 0.62 1.95 -46.66
C LYS A 592 0.45 3.36 -46.09
N LEU A 593 0.79 3.57 -44.82
CA LEU A 593 0.76 4.89 -44.21
C LEU A 593 1.90 5.79 -44.72
N GLU A 594 3.10 5.22 -44.89
CA GLU A 594 4.27 5.92 -45.47
C GLU A 594 4.01 6.37 -46.90
N ASN A 595 3.36 5.53 -47.71
CA ASN A 595 2.94 5.85 -49.08
C ASN A 595 1.76 6.83 -49.14
N GLY A 596 1.08 7.10 -48.00
CA GLY A 596 -0.13 7.92 -47.97
C GLY A 596 -1.38 7.25 -48.54
N GLU A 597 -1.38 5.94 -48.73
CA GLU A 597 -2.54 5.15 -49.21
C GLU A 597 -3.64 5.03 -48.15
N THR A 598 -3.27 5.18 -46.87
CA THR A 598 -4.17 5.06 -45.71
C THR A 598 -4.05 6.28 -44.80
N THR A 599 -5.17 6.69 -44.20
CA THR A 599 -5.19 7.74 -43.17
C THR A 599 -4.73 7.22 -41.81
N VAL A 600 -4.47 8.12 -40.86
CA VAL A 600 -4.09 7.74 -39.49
C VAL A 600 -5.20 6.93 -38.83
N LYS A 601 -6.47 7.26 -39.09
CA LYS A 601 -7.63 6.49 -38.62
C LYS A 601 -7.65 5.05 -39.17
N GLU A 602 -7.42 4.86 -40.47
CA GLU A 602 -7.33 3.52 -41.09
C GLU A 602 -6.15 2.73 -40.52
N PHE A 603 -5.02 3.39 -40.26
CA PHE A 603 -3.86 2.77 -39.64
C PHE A 603 -4.16 2.33 -38.18
N VAL A 604 -4.79 3.19 -37.38
CA VAL A 604 -5.27 2.86 -36.02
C VAL A 604 -6.27 1.70 -36.08
N ARG A 605 -7.16 1.66 -37.08
CA ARG A 605 -8.09 0.55 -37.31
C ARG A 605 -7.34 -0.77 -37.59
N ALA A 606 -6.33 -0.74 -38.44
CA ALA A 606 -5.50 -1.92 -38.73
C ALA A 606 -4.77 -2.43 -37.47
N LEU A 607 -4.22 -1.53 -36.67
CA LEU A 607 -3.57 -1.87 -35.39
C LEU A 607 -4.57 -2.44 -34.38
N GLY A 608 -5.74 -1.83 -34.25
CA GLY A 608 -6.81 -2.27 -33.35
C GLY A 608 -7.43 -3.61 -33.77
N ARG A 609 -7.49 -3.94 -35.07
CA ARG A 609 -7.97 -5.24 -35.57
C ARG A 609 -6.86 -6.30 -35.65
N SER A 610 -5.64 -5.97 -35.27
CA SER A 610 -4.54 -6.93 -35.33
C SER A 610 -4.74 -8.11 -34.36
N GLU A 611 -4.25 -9.28 -34.75
CA GLU A 611 -4.28 -10.47 -33.90
C GLU A 611 -3.50 -10.27 -32.59
N ILE A 612 -2.40 -9.51 -32.66
CA ILE A 612 -1.57 -9.17 -31.49
C ILE A 612 -2.39 -8.35 -30.48
N PHE A 613 -3.13 -7.34 -30.96
CA PHE A 613 -3.97 -6.53 -30.08
C PHE A 613 -5.07 -7.36 -29.42
N ARG A 614 -5.69 -8.28 -30.17
CA ARG A 614 -6.69 -9.23 -29.65
C ARG A 614 -6.10 -10.15 -28.57
N LYS A 615 -4.95 -10.77 -28.83
CA LYS A 615 -4.25 -11.65 -27.87
C LYS A 615 -3.86 -10.92 -26.58
N LEU A 616 -3.51 -9.63 -26.69
CA LEU A 616 -3.10 -8.83 -25.54
C LEU A 616 -4.27 -8.30 -24.71
N TYR A 617 -5.34 -7.80 -25.35
CA TYR A 617 -6.35 -6.98 -24.68
C TYR A 617 -7.79 -7.50 -24.75
N TRP A 618 -8.05 -8.57 -25.52
CA TRP A 618 -9.38 -9.16 -25.62
C TRP A 618 -9.45 -10.54 -24.97
N GLU A 619 -8.58 -11.47 -25.39
CA GLU A 619 -8.64 -12.88 -24.96
C GLU A 619 -8.41 -13.13 -23.46
N PRO A 620 -7.44 -12.47 -22.78
CA PRO A 620 -7.17 -12.76 -21.37
C PRO A 620 -8.12 -12.06 -20.39
N PHE A 621 -8.97 -11.16 -20.87
CA PHE A 621 -9.79 -10.30 -20.01
C PHE A 621 -11.27 -10.61 -20.07
N TYR A 622 -11.95 -10.34 -18.97
CA TYR A 622 -13.40 -10.26 -18.95
C TYR A 622 -13.89 -9.22 -19.98
N VAL A 623 -14.96 -9.52 -20.70
CA VAL A 623 -15.45 -8.72 -21.84
C VAL A 623 -15.61 -7.23 -21.49
N CYS A 624 -16.22 -6.88 -20.35
CA CYS A 624 -16.38 -5.48 -19.97
C CYS A 624 -15.06 -4.81 -19.59
N LYS A 625 -14.09 -5.56 -19.05
CA LYS A 625 -12.73 -5.05 -18.78
C LYS A 625 -11.99 -4.77 -20.08
N ALA A 626 -12.10 -5.67 -21.06
CA ALA A 626 -11.54 -5.49 -22.39
C ALA A 626 -12.16 -4.25 -23.08
N ILE A 627 -13.49 -4.13 -23.07
CA ILE A 627 -14.20 -2.97 -23.63
C ILE A 627 -13.71 -1.67 -22.98
N GLU A 628 -13.68 -1.59 -21.65
CA GLU A 628 -13.23 -0.40 -20.92
C GLU A 628 -11.78 -0.03 -21.27
N TYR A 629 -10.88 -1.02 -21.41
CA TYR A 629 -9.49 -0.76 -21.79
C TYR A 629 -9.35 -0.29 -23.24
N ILE A 630 -10.02 -0.95 -24.18
CA ILE A 630 -10.00 -0.60 -25.60
C ILE A 630 -10.59 0.80 -25.80
N HIS A 631 -11.66 1.12 -25.09
CA HIS A 631 -12.29 2.44 -25.08
C HIS A 631 -11.30 3.53 -24.66
N ARG A 632 -10.51 3.30 -23.61
CA ARG A 632 -9.45 4.23 -23.17
C ARG A 632 -8.36 4.43 -24.21
N ARG A 633 -7.99 3.38 -24.96
CA ARG A 633 -6.92 3.46 -25.98
C ARG A 633 -7.36 4.16 -27.26
N LEU A 634 -8.57 3.87 -27.74
CA LEU A 634 -9.08 4.40 -29.01
C LEU A 634 -9.74 5.77 -28.85
N LEU A 635 -10.51 6.00 -27.78
CA LEU A 635 -11.19 7.27 -27.53
C LEU A 635 -10.46 8.17 -26.54
N GLY A 636 -9.42 7.68 -25.85
CA GLY A 636 -8.65 8.50 -24.92
C GLY A 636 -9.34 8.77 -23.59
N ARG A 637 -10.44 8.09 -23.28
CA ARG A 637 -11.19 8.27 -22.02
C ARG A 637 -11.84 6.96 -21.55
N PRO A 638 -12.14 6.83 -20.24
CA PRO A 638 -13.02 5.76 -19.75
C PRO A 638 -14.47 5.94 -20.21
N THR A 639 -15.27 4.89 -20.05
CA THR A 639 -16.72 4.97 -20.24
C THR A 639 -17.36 5.90 -19.20
N TYR A 640 -18.38 6.65 -19.61
CA TYR A 640 -19.10 7.57 -18.73
C TYR A 640 -20.10 6.85 -17.83
N ASP A 641 -20.89 5.95 -18.41
CA ASP A 641 -22.03 5.36 -17.73
C ASP A 641 -22.20 3.89 -18.11
N ARG A 642 -23.16 3.27 -17.43
CA ARG A 642 -23.51 1.87 -17.65
C ARG A 642 -24.12 1.65 -19.03
N VAL A 643 -24.80 2.66 -19.58
CA VAL A 643 -25.49 2.58 -20.88
C VAL A 643 -24.48 2.48 -22.01
N GLU A 644 -23.43 3.30 -21.99
CA GLU A 644 -22.34 3.26 -22.95
C GLU A 644 -21.64 1.89 -22.95
N ASN A 645 -21.29 1.38 -21.77
CA ASN A 645 -20.65 0.07 -21.67
C ASN A 645 -21.57 -1.07 -22.16
N ASN A 646 -22.87 -1.02 -21.82
CA ASN A 646 -23.85 -1.99 -22.30
C ASN A 646 -23.99 -1.99 -23.82
N ARG A 647 -24.00 -0.82 -24.44
CA ARG A 647 -24.07 -0.70 -25.90
C ARG A 647 -22.90 -1.45 -26.56
N TYR A 648 -21.68 -1.26 -26.07
CA TYR A 648 -20.52 -1.97 -26.59
C TYR A 648 -20.53 -3.46 -26.25
N PHE A 649 -21.07 -3.84 -25.09
CA PHE A 649 -21.27 -5.24 -24.72
C PHE A 649 -22.27 -5.95 -25.65
N ASP A 650 -23.37 -5.29 -26.02
CA ASP A 650 -24.35 -5.81 -26.99
C ASP A 650 -23.76 -5.93 -28.40
N ILE A 651 -22.86 -5.02 -28.77
CA ILE A 651 -22.13 -5.12 -30.04
C ILE A 651 -21.13 -6.28 -29.98
N ALA A 652 -20.43 -6.45 -28.85
CA ALA A 652 -19.50 -7.55 -28.65
C ALA A 652 -20.20 -8.91 -28.74
N SER A 653 -21.39 -9.06 -28.15
CA SER A 653 -22.15 -10.30 -28.20
C SER A 653 -22.67 -10.63 -29.61
N LYS A 654 -23.03 -9.62 -30.41
CA LYS A 654 -23.57 -9.81 -31.77
C LYS A 654 -22.51 -9.88 -32.87
N LYS A 655 -21.49 -9.02 -32.83
CA LYS A 655 -20.50 -8.81 -33.90
C LYS A 655 -19.07 -9.18 -33.51
N GLY A 656 -18.85 -9.59 -32.26
CA GLY A 656 -17.53 -9.95 -31.74
C GLY A 656 -16.56 -8.76 -31.63
N PHE A 657 -15.29 -9.10 -31.40
CA PHE A 657 -14.20 -8.14 -31.16
C PHE A 657 -14.05 -7.08 -32.27
N TYR A 658 -14.03 -7.49 -33.54
CA TYR A 658 -13.86 -6.56 -34.66
C TYR A 658 -14.99 -5.54 -34.75
N GLY A 659 -16.23 -5.97 -34.49
CA GLY A 659 -17.38 -5.08 -34.48
C GLY A 659 -17.31 -4.00 -33.41
N VAL A 660 -16.68 -4.28 -32.26
CA VAL A 660 -16.47 -3.30 -31.18
C VAL A 660 -15.47 -2.23 -31.61
N VAL A 661 -14.32 -2.64 -32.18
CA VAL A 661 -13.29 -1.71 -32.66
C VAL A 661 -13.85 -0.80 -33.76
N ASP A 662 -14.55 -1.38 -34.73
CA ASP A 662 -15.17 -0.63 -35.82
C ASP A 662 -16.24 0.35 -35.28
N ALA A 663 -17.05 -0.06 -34.30
CA ALA A 663 -18.05 0.81 -33.70
C ALA A 663 -17.46 2.01 -32.94
N MET A 664 -16.31 1.83 -32.26
CA MET A 664 -15.62 2.93 -31.57
C MET A 664 -14.99 3.93 -32.55
N LEU A 665 -14.34 3.44 -33.61
CA LEU A 665 -13.66 4.29 -34.60
C LEU A 665 -14.65 5.00 -35.55
N ASN A 666 -15.85 4.45 -35.74
CA ASN A 666 -16.92 5.06 -36.53
C ASN A 666 -17.89 5.89 -35.67
N SER A 667 -17.56 6.14 -34.40
CA SER A 667 -18.36 7.01 -33.55
C SER A 667 -18.19 8.49 -33.94
N ASN A 668 -19.26 9.28 -33.79
CA ASN A 668 -19.23 10.72 -34.05
C ASN A 668 -18.17 11.41 -33.18
N GLU A 669 -18.01 10.96 -31.94
CA GLU A 669 -17.01 11.48 -31.02
C GLU A 669 -15.58 11.28 -31.54
N TYR A 670 -15.25 10.11 -32.09
CA TYR A 670 -13.93 9.88 -32.67
C TYR A 670 -13.67 10.84 -33.85
N GLN A 671 -14.69 11.03 -34.70
CA GLN A 671 -14.61 11.89 -35.88
C GLN A 671 -14.44 13.37 -35.52
N GLU A 672 -15.18 13.87 -34.52
CA GLU A 672 -15.11 15.27 -34.08
C GLU A 672 -13.77 15.61 -33.40
N VAL A 673 -13.20 14.64 -32.66
CA VAL A 673 -12.02 14.88 -31.81
C VAL A 673 -10.72 14.60 -32.53
N PHE A 674 -10.62 13.47 -33.24
CA PHE A 674 -9.40 13.02 -33.89
C PHE A 674 -9.45 13.20 -35.42
N GLY A 675 -10.64 13.13 -36.01
CA GLY A 675 -10.80 13.14 -37.46
C GLY A 675 -10.08 11.96 -38.10
N GLU A 676 -9.41 12.21 -39.24
CA GLU A 676 -8.67 11.18 -39.98
C GLU A 676 -7.15 11.27 -39.82
N ASP A 677 -6.66 12.42 -39.35
CA ASP A 677 -5.23 12.79 -39.36
C ASP A 677 -4.57 12.82 -37.98
N VAL A 678 -5.35 12.87 -36.91
CA VAL A 678 -4.82 12.99 -35.54
C VAL A 678 -4.77 11.62 -34.88
N LEU A 679 -3.62 11.31 -34.28
CA LEU A 679 -3.47 10.09 -33.50
C LEU A 679 -4.24 10.20 -32.17
N PRO A 680 -4.97 9.16 -31.73
CA PRO A 680 -5.62 9.17 -30.41
C PRO A 680 -4.65 9.52 -29.28
N TYR A 681 -5.13 10.24 -28.27
CA TYR A 681 -4.34 10.60 -27.10
C TYR A 681 -5.22 10.57 -25.83
N GLU A 682 -4.60 10.49 -24.66
CA GLU A 682 -5.32 10.42 -23.37
C GLU A 682 -6.00 11.77 -23.04
N ARG A 683 -7.32 11.83 -23.24
CA ARG A 683 -8.14 13.02 -23.02
C ARG A 683 -8.64 13.18 -21.59
N TYR A 684 -9.01 12.08 -20.93
CA TYR A 684 -9.61 12.10 -19.60
C TYR A 684 -8.98 11.09 -18.66
N LEU A 685 -8.94 11.47 -17.39
CA LEU A 685 -8.50 10.68 -16.26
C LEU A 685 -9.64 10.50 -15.27
N THR A 686 -9.58 9.43 -14.50
CA THR A 686 -10.41 9.31 -13.29
C THR A 686 -9.76 10.07 -12.13
N PRO A 687 -10.52 10.48 -11.08
CA PRO A 687 -9.91 11.09 -9.90
C PRO A 687 -8.85 10.20 -9.24
N ALA A 688 -9.05 8.88 -9.28
CA ALA A 688 -8.07 7.91 -8.79
C ALA A 688 -6.78 7.96 -9.62
N GLY A 689 -6.86 7.99 -10.95
CA GLY A 689 -5.69 8.11 -11.81
C GLY A 689 -4.97 9.46 -11.68
N LEU A 690 -5.71 10.56 -11.53
CA LEU A 690 -5.12 11.86 -11.23
C LEU A 690 -4.37 11.85 -9.89
N SER A 691 -4.98 11.28 -8.86
CA SER A 691 -4.35 11.16 -7.52
C SER A 691 -3.09 10.31 -7.56
N LEU A 692 -3.03 9.25 -8.37
CA LEU A 692 -1.80 8.46 -8.56
C LEU A 692 -0.66 9.26 -9.21
N ARG A 693 -0.98 10.25 -10.06
CA ARG A 693 -0.01 11.12 -10.72
C ARG A 693 0.40 12.31 -9.85
N LYS A 694 -0.57 12.99 -9.23
CA LYS A 694 -0.38 14.23 -8.46
C LYS A 694 -0.16 14.01 -6.96
N GLY A 695 -0.74 12.98 -6.34
CA GLY A 695 -0.68 12.73 -4.90
C GLY A 695 0.67 12.19 -4.39
N ARG A 696 1.75 12.35 -5.15
CA ARG A 696 3.10 11.97 -4.72
C ARG A 696 3.67 13.09 -3.86
N PHE A 697 4.18 12.76 -2.68
CA PHE A 697 5.01 13.68 -1.90
C PHE A 697 6.18 14.15 -2.77
N GLY A 698 6.13 15.41 -3.22
CA GLY A 698 7.03 15.97 -4.23
C GLY A 698 6.34 16.70 -5.39
N SER A 699 5.01 16.57 -5.57
CA SER A 699 4.26 17.53 -6.39
C SER A 699 4.21 18.87 -5.65
N SER A 700 4.72 19.92 -6.27
CA SER A 700 5.21 21.17 -5.66
C SER A 700 4.26 21.93 -4.74
N ASP A 701 2.93 21.75 -4.79
CA ASP A 701 2.00 22.59 -4.03
C ASP A 701 2.01 22.35 -2.51
N VAL A 702 2.28 21.13 -2.03
CA VAL A 702 2.21 20.83 -0.59
C VAL A 702 3.46 21.33 0.17
N LEU A 703 4.56 21.60 -0.53
CA LEU A 703 5.81 22.08 0.08
C LEU A 703 5.99 23.60 0.01
N THR A 704 5.22 24.33 -0.81
CA THR A 704 5.43 25.78 -1.03
C THR A 704 4.33 26.70 -0.50
N THR A 705 3.19 26.18 -0.03
CA THR A 705 2.23 26.99 0.76
C THR A 705 2.28 26.62 2.24
N PRO A 706 2.92 27.44 3.11
CA PRO A 706 2.71 27.38 4.55
C PRO A 706 1.35 28.02 4.92
N GLY A 707 0.26 27.59 4.26
CA GLY A 707 -1.06 28.22 4.38
C GLY A 707 -2.26 27.28 4.30
N GLY A 708 -2.04 25.95 4.27
CA GLY A 708 -3.11 24.98 4.08
C GLY A 708 -3.23 23.97 5.22
N ILE A 709 -4.00 24.34 6.25
CA ILE A 709 -4.71 23.44 7.18
C ILE A 709 -3.83 22.72 8.23
N THR A 710 -3.56 23.41 9.33
CA THR A 710 -3.76 22.81 10.67
C THR A 710 -5.10 23.32 11.21
N PRO A 711 -6.05 22.46 11.60
CA PRO A 711 -7.36 22.87 12.13
C PRO A 711 -7.23 23.28 13.60
N ARG A 712 -6.46 24.32 13.88
CA ARG A 712 -6.29 24.92 15.21
C ARG A 712 -5.97 26.43 15.15
N GLY A 713 -6.36 27.09 14.06
CA GLY A 713 -5.92 28.45 13.74
C GLY A 713 -6.68 29.60 14.39
N ASP A 714 -7.91 29.39 14.88
CA ASP A 714 -8.78 30.56 15.16
C ASP A 714 -8.98 30.89 16.65
N ALA A 715 -8.59 30.02 17.57
CA ALA A 715 -8.71 30.29 19.02
C ALA A 715 -7.37 30.65 19.72
N ALA A 716 -6.21 30.35 19.11
CA ALA A 716 -4.91 30.53 19.75
C ALA A 716 -4.35 31.97 19.66
N ARG A 717 -4.84 32.81 18.73
CA ARG A 717 -4.30 34.16 18.51
C ARG A 717 -4.61 35.18 19.62
N MET A 718 -5.47 34.86 20.59
CA MET A 718 -5.82 35.78 21.69
C MET A 718 -5.16 35.46 23.04
N MET A 719 -4.73 34.21 23.28
CA MET A 719 -4.18 33.81 24.60
C MET A 719 -2.65 33.83 24.68
N ASP A 720 -1.92 33.91 23.56
CA ASP A 720 -0.45 33.87 23.56
C ASP A 720 0.22 35.22 23.87
N LYS A 721 -0.52 36.34 23.87
CA LYS A 721 0.09 37.68 23.94
C LYS A 721 0.57 38.12 25.33
N ILE A 722 0.23 37.39 26.39
CA ILE A 722 0.56 37.75 27.79
C ILE A 722 1.61 36.80 28.39
N GLN A 723 1.84 35.62 27.80
CA GLN A 723 2.78 34.60 28.31
C GLN A 723 4.03 34.43 27.43
N GLU A 724 4.37 35.43 26.59
CA GLU A 724 5.55 35.42 25.70
C GLU A 724 6.76 36.22 26.23
N LEU A 725 6.67 36.86 27.41
CA LEU A 725 7.84 37.45 28.06
C LEU A 725 8.57 36.41 28.92
N GLY A 726 9.37 35.56 28.28
CA GLY A 726 10.57 35.04 28.95
C GLY A 726 10.77 33.52 29.06
N THR A 727 10.10 32.67 28.27
CA THR A 727 10.50 31.25 28.19
C THR A 727 10.88 30.84 26.75
N PRO A 728 12.06 30.24 26.54
CA PRO A 728 12.45 29.77 25.21
C PRO A 728 11.68 28.51 24.82
N ILE A 729 11.11 28.56 23.62
CA ILE A 729 10.28 27.54 22.98
C ILE A 729 11.11 26.31 22.57
N ASN A 730 10.77 25.17 23.18
CA ASN A 730 11.08 23.78 22.83
C ASN A 730 12.49 23.24 23.14
N GLU A 731 12.53 22.01 23.67
CA GLU A 731 13.70 21.11 23.60
C GLU A 731 14.15 21.00 22.13
N ARG A 732 15.33 21.56 21.81
CA ARG A 732 15.90 21.52 20.45
C ARG A 732 17.14 20.65 20.46
N SER A 733 17.17 19.68 19.56
CA SER A 733 18.17 18.61 19.48
C SER A 733 19.57 19.04 19.00
N ILE A 734 19.86 20.32 18.76
CA ILE A 734 21.22 20.77 18.39
C ILE A 734 21.50 22.20 18.94
N PRO A 735 22.22 22.33 20.07
CA PRO A 735 22.68 23.63 20.59
C PRO A 735 23.70 24.37 19.71
N GLU A 736 24.39 23.69 18.80
CA GLU A 736 25.53 24.25 18.05
C GLU A 736 25.18 25.45 17.16
N MET A 737 23.95 25.53 16.64
CA MET A 737 23.55 26.61 15.74
C MET A 737 23.46 27.97 16.45
N TYR A 738 23.20 27.97 17.77
CA TYR A 738 23.16 29.20 18.59
C TYR A 738 24.52 29.59 19.17
N VAL A 739 25.42 28.62 19.35
CA VAL A 739 26.79 28.88 19.85
C VAL A 739 27.62 29.62 18.79
N ASN A 740 27.40 29.32 17.51
CA ASN A 740 28.17 29.87 16.39
C ASN A 740 27.58 31.17 15.80
N GLN A 741 26.59 31.80 16.46
CA GLN A 741 25.98 33.03 15.95
C GLN A 741 26.87 34.27 16.18
N GLY A 742 27.00 35.10 15.14
CA GLY A 742 27.72 36.39 15.20
C GLY A 742 29.12 36.39 14.59
N VAL A 743 29.85 37.48 14.81
CA VAL A 743 31.26 37.61 14.40
C VAL A 743 32.10 36.60 15.19
N PRO A 744 33.07 35.89 14.59
CA PRO A 744 33.86 34.87 15.26
C PRO A 744 34.47 35.36 16.58
N ALA A 745 34.46 34.49 17.60
CA ALA A 745 35.03 34.76 18.93
C ALA A 745 36.50 35.20 18.87
N LEU A 746 37.21 34.83 17.80
CA LEU A 746 38.59 35.23 17.52
C LEU A 746 38.80 36.76 17.58
N LYS A 747 37.79 37.57 17.23
CA LYS A 747 37.87 39.04 17.37
C LYS A 747 38.13 39.48 18.82
N ARG A 748 37.55 38.77 19.80
CA ARG A 748 37.74 39.04 21.24
C ARG A 748 39.03 38.42 21.78
N GLN A 749 39.50 37.33 21.17
CA GLN A 749 40.64 36.53 21.66
C GLN A 749 42.00 36.94 21.08
N ARG A 750 42.06 37.86 20.10
CA ARG A 750 43.33 38.27 19.46
C ARG A 750 44.26 39.01 20.44
N LYS A 751 45.55 38.63 20.45
CA LYS A 751 46.61 39.31 21.19
C LYS A 751 47.29 40.35 20.30
N VAL A 752 47.48 41.57 20.82
CA VAL A 752 48.18 42.66 20.14
C VAL A 752 49.59 42.79 20.71
N PHE A 753 50.61 42.83 19.86
CA PHE A 753 52.01 42.93 20.28
C PHE A 753 52.54 44.33 20.02
N LYS A 754 53.17 44.94 21.03
CA LYS A 754 53.75 46.28 21.00
C LYS A 754 55.20 46.26 21.46
N GLN A 755 56.07 47.07 20.85
CA GLN A 755 57.48 47.22 21.26
C GLN A 755 57.60 47.77 22.68
N SER A 756 56.74 48.71 23.05
CA SER A 756 56.68 49.30 24.40
C SER A 756 56.43 48.27 25.51
N GLN A 757 55.74 47.17 25.20
CA GLN A 757 55.40 46.11 26.15
C GLN A 757 56.45 44.99 26.20
N ALA A 758 57.46 45.01 25.31
CA ALA A 758 58.49 43.99 25.23
C ALA A 758 59.73 44.39 26.04
N THR A 759 59.66 44.25 27.37
CA THR A 759 60.78 44.54 28.29
C THR A 759 61.70 43.33 28.47
N ASP A 760 61.13 42.13 28.47
CA ASP A 760 61.82 40.88 28.77
C ASP A 760 62.27 40.18 27.49
N ARG A 761 63.36 39.40 27.55
CA ARG A 761 63.88 38.67 26.37
C ARG A 761 62.81 37.79 25.71
N GLU A 762 61.99 37.10 26.51
CA GLU A 762 60.91 36.25 26.02
C GLU A 762 59.80 37.06 25.33
N SER A 763 59.43 38.21 25.90
CA SER A 763 58.43 39.11 25.32
C SER A 763 58.91 39.75 24.02
N PHE A 764 60.21 40.04 23.91
CA PHE A 764 60.85 40.52 22.69
C PHE A 764 60.91 39.43 21.61
N ASP A 765 61.32 38.21 21.96
CA ASP A 765 61.30 37.09 21.04
C ASP A 765 59.86 36.80 20.56
N ALA A 766 58.86 36.93 21.42
CA ALA A 766 57.45 36.81 21.04
C ALA A 766 56.99 37.94 20.09
N LEU A 767 57.45 39.19 20.29
CA LEU A 767 57.19 40.32 19.40
C LEU A 767 57.79 40.10 18.01
N VAL A 768 59.05 39.66 17.95
CA VAL A 768 59.76 39.35 16.70
C VAL A 768 59.09 38.18 15.98
N THR A 769 58.77 37.11 16.71
CA THR A 769 58.06 35.95 16.16
C THR A 769 56.68 36.35 15.63
N ALA A 770 55.94 37.21 16.34
CA ALA A 770 54.66 37.72 15.87
C ALA A 770 54.80 38.55 14.59
N ALA A 771 55.85 39.38 14.47
CA ALA A 771 56.13 40.14 13.25
C ALA A 771 56.47 39.22 12.06
N TYR A 772 57.24 38.15 12.29
CA TYR A 772 57.51 37.15 11.26
C TYR A 772 56.26 36.38 10.84
N VAL A 773 55.48 35.89 11.80
CA VAL A 773 54.23 35.16 11.53
C VAL A 773 53.26 36.05 10.75
N GLN A 774 53.16 37.33 11.08
CA GLN A 774 52.27 38.25 10.36
C GLN A 774 52.76 38.54 8.92
N VAL A 775 54.05 38.80 8.71
CA VAL A 775 54.59 39.17 7.40
C VAL A 775 54.75 37.96 6.48
N PHE A 776 55.09 36.79 7.03
CA PHE A 776 55.38 35.59 6.23
C PHE A 776 54.32 34.48 6.35
N ASP A 777 53.22 34.71 7.08
CA ASP A 777 52.16 33.73 7.42
C ASP A 777 52.66 32.47 8.17
N LYS A 778 53.92 32.46 8.60
CA LYS A 778 54.55 31.35 9.34
C LYS A 778 55.74 31.84 10.13
N ASP A 779 56.12 31.06 11.13
CA ASP A 779 57.41 31.25 11.79
C ASP A 779 58.58 30.87 10.86
N ILE A 780 59.71 31.53 11.04
CA ILE A 780 60.91 31.37 10.22
C ILE A 780 61.86 30.41 10.93
N ALA A 781 62.33 29.37 10.23
CA ALA A 781 63.30 28.44 10.78
C ALA A 781 64.61 29.14 11.18
N SER A 782 65.26 28.67 12.25
CA SER A 782 66.41 29.33 12.89
C SER A 782 67.58 29.65 11.94
N TYR A 783 67.79 28.85 10.89
CA TYR A 783 68.84 29.09 9.88
C TYR A 783 68.53 30.29 8.97
N ILE A 784 67.26 30.52 8.62
CA ILE A 784 66.82 31.67 7.84
C ILE A 784 66.74 32.93 8.71
N ARG A 785 66.42 32.77 9.99
CA ARG A 785 66.39 33.88 10.97
C ARG A 785 67.74 34.60 11.09
N SER A 786 68.84 33.90 10.80
CA SER A 786 70.18 34.50 10.76
C SER A 786 70.32 35.65 9.74
N GLU A 787 69.58 35.62 8.62
CA GLU A 787 69.57 36.69 7.60
C GLU A 787 69.01 38.02 8.14
N PHE A 788 68.20 37.96 9.20
CA PHE A 788 67.55 39.11 9.83
C PHE A 788 68.12 39.46 11.21
N SER A 789 69.18 38.77 11.65
CA SER A 789 69.83 38.98 12.96
C SER A 789 70.25 40.44 13.19
N ALA A 790 70.71 41.13 12.15
CA ALA A 790 71.04 42.56 12.19
C ALA A 790 69.79 43.43 12.46
N LEU A 791 68.65 43.11 11.84
CA LEU A 791 67.40 43.84 12.05
C LEU A 791 66.82 43.57 13.44
N GLU A 792 66.89 42.33 13.91
CA GLU A 792 66.48 41.96 15.28
C GLU A 792 67.31 42.71 16.32
N SER A 793 68.62 42.79 16.12
CA SER A 793 69.53 43.52 17.01
C SER A 793 69.20 45.01 17.04
N ARG A 794 68.92 45.63 15.89
CA ARG A 794 68.51 47.04 15.79
C ARG A 794 67.14 47.31 16.43
N LEU A 795 66.20 46.37 16.33
CA LEU A 795 64.91 46.47 17.01
C LEU A 795 65.06 46.32 18.53
N ARG A 796 65.96 45.43 18.98
CA ARG A 796 66.28 45.19 20.39
C ARG A 796 66.94 46.41 21.04
N ASN A 797 67.85 47.06 20.32
CA ASN A 797 68.50 48.30 20.75
C ASN A 797 67.58 49.53 20.65
N ARG A 798 66.34 49.36 20.16
CA ARG A 798 65.36 50.44 19.89
C ARG A 798 65.86 51.50 18.92
N GLU A 799 66.81 51.16 18.04
CA GLU A 799 67.29 52.02 16.95
C GLU A 799 66.30 52.08 15.79
N THR A 800 65.39 51.11 15.72
CA THR A 800 64.32 51.03 14.71
C THR A 800 62.99 50.76 15.42
N SER A 801 61.91 51.32 14.88
CA SER A 801 60.55 51.03 15.36
C SER A 801 59.99 49.76 14.71
N VAL A 802 58.94 49.19 15.28
CA VAL A 802 58.25 48.01 14.71
C VAL A 802 57.74 48.31 13.29
N LYS A 803 57.28 49.54 13.01
CA LYS A 803 56.92 49.97 11.67
C LYS A 803 58.08 49.87 10.69
N GLU A 804 59.27 50.36 11.08
CA GLU A 804 60.45 50.28 10.23
C GLU A 804 60.93 48.84 10.04
N PHE A 805 60.88 48.05 11.10
CA PHE A 805 61.22 46.64 11.08
C PHE A 805 60.32 45.86 10.11
N VAL A 806 58.99 46.00 10.22
CA VAL A 806 58.01 45.39 9.30
C VAL A 806 58.22 45.84 7.86
N ARG A 807 58.56 47.11 7.63
CA ARG A 807 58.90 47.64 6.30
C ARG A 807 60.13 46.95 5.72
N LEU A 808 61.19 46.81 6.51
CA LEU A 808 62.44 46.16 6.09
C LEU A 808 62.25 44.66 5.84
N LEU A 809 61.41 43.99 6.63
CA LEU A 809 61.00 42.61 6.35
C LEU A 809 60.27 42.48 5.01
N GLY A 810 59.37 43.41 4.70
CA GLY A 810 58.71 43.47 3.39
C GLY A 810 59.65 43.76 2.22
N PHE A 811 60.75 44.49 2.45
CA PHE A 811 61.77 44.78 1.43
C PHE A 811 62.76 43.63 1.20
N SER A 812 62.71 42.60 2.05
CA SER A 812 63.61 41.46 1.96
C SER A 812 63.46 40.69 0.64
N ALA A 813 64.56 40.09 0.20
CA ALA A 813 64.53 39.16 -0.93
C ALA A 813 63.64 37.93 -0.64
N LEU A 814 63.52 37.56 0.64
CA LEU A 814 62.69 36.44 1.08
C LEU A 814 61.21 36.72 0.89
N TYR A 815 60.73 37.91 1.23
CA TYR A 815 59.33 38.31 0.99
C TYR A 815 59.01 38.32 -0.50
N ARG A 816 59.92 38.85 -1.32
CA ARG A 816 59.79 38.85 -2.78
C ARG A 816 59.67 37.43 -3.35
N LYS A 817 60.57 36.52 -2.95
CA LYS A 817 60.54 35.12 -3.41
C LYS A 817 59.25 34.39 -3.02
N GLN A 818 58.68 34.69 -1.85
CA GLN A 818 57.51 33.98 -1.33
C GLN A 818 56.19 34.50 -1.88
N PHE A 819 56.00 35.81 -1.96
CA PHE A 819 54.69 36.43 -2.21
C PHE A 819 54.61 37.25 -3.51
N HIS A 820 55.73 37.50 -4.19
CA HIS A 820 55.77 38.26 -5.44
C HIS A 820 56.10 37.40 -6.66
N ASP A 821 57.23 36.70 -6.63
CA ASP A 821 57.79 36.08 -7.85
C ASP A 821 56.92 34.96 -8.44
N ARG A 822 56.04 34.36 -7.62
CA ARG A 822 55.14 33.26 -8.02
C ARG A 822 53.72 33.70 -8.39
N TYR A 823 53.32 34.91 -8.04
CA TYR A 823 51.91 35.31 -8.09
C TYR A 823 51.68 36.53 -8.97
N PRO A 824 50.50 36.65 -9.61
CA PRO A 824 50.17 37.83 -10.41
C PRO A 824 50.03 39.06 -9.51
N ASN A 825 50.32 40.24 -10.07
CA ASN A 825 50.30 41.52 -9.36
C ASN A 825 49.04 41.77 -8.52
N THR A 826 47.87 41.34 -9.00
CA THR A 826 46.60 41.43 -8.25
C THR A 826 46.63 40.61 -6.96
N LYS A 827 47.20 39.41 -7.00
CA LYS A 827 47.36 38.53 -5.83
C LYS A 827 48.44 39.07 -4.89
N VAL A 828 49.51 39.65 -5.43
CA VAL A 828 50.53 40.34 -4.62
C VAL A 828 49.91 41.49 -3.84
N VAL A 829 49.02 42.26 -4.46
CA VAL A 829 48.28 43.33 -3.78
C VAL A 829 47.38 42.75 -2.68
N GLU A 830 46.65 41.65 -2.92
CA GLU A 830 45.86 40.98 -1.85
C GLU A 830 46.74 40.57 -0.66
N PHE A 831 47.90 39.96 -0.92
CA PHE A 831 48.84 39.57 0.14
C PHE A 831 49.37 40.79 0.89
N ALA A 832 49.80 41.83 0.19
CA ALA A 832 50.31 43.03 0.85
C ALA A 832 49.26 43.69 1.76
N PHE A 833 48.00 43.70 1.34
CA PHE A 833 46.88 44.18 2.16
C PHE A 833 46.60 43.30 3.39
N LYS A 834 46.70 41.97 3.25
CA LYS A 834 46.62 41.02 4.37
C LYS A 834 47.77 41.22 5.37
N HIS A 835 49.02 41.24 4.90
CA HIS A 835 50.20 41.27 5.77
C HIS A 835 50.42 42.63 6.45
N PHE A 836 50.22 43.74 5.75
CA PHE A 836 50.58 45.07 6.27
C PHE A 836 49.39 45.86 6.82
N LEU A 837 48.16 45.68 6.31
CA LEU A 837 46.97 46.41 6.78
C LEU A 837 45.95 45.54 7.52
N GLY A 838 46.11 44.22 7.48
CA GLY A 838 45.26 43.30 8.21
C GLY A 838 43.85 43.13 7.63
N ARG A 839 43.62 43.45 6.34
CA ARG A 839 42.28 43.45 5.70
C ARG A 839 42.37 43.19 4.20
N ALA A 840 41.23 42.94 3.56
CA ALA A 840 41.11 42.94 2.10
C ALA A 840 41.10 44.37 1.51
N VAL A 841 41.20 44.47 0.17
CA VAL A 841 41.03 45.72 -0.58
C VAL A 841 39.58 46.22 -0.47
N LYS A 842 39.37 47.53 -0.29
CA LYS A 842 38.04 48.13 -0.05
C LYS A 842 37.21 48.29 -1.32
N ASN A 843 37.83 48.75 -2.42
CA ASN A 843 37.13 49.08 -3.66
C ASN A 843 38.05 48.95 -4.90
N GLN A 844 37.46 49.09 -6.10
CA GLN A 844 38.19 48.98 -7.35
C GLN A 844 39.25 50.08 -7.53
N ALA A 845 39.00 51.28 -7.02
CA ALA A 845 39.95 52.40 -7.11
C ALA A 845 41.23 52.12 -6.32
N GLU A 846 41.10 51.57 -5.11
CA GLU A 846 42.23 51.14 -4.28
C GLU A 846 43.02 50.03 -4.97
N LEU A 847 42.33 49.01 -5.54
CA LEU A 847 42.97 47.94 -6.29
C LEU A 847 43.78 48.48 -7.47
N ILE A 848 43.20 49.37 -8.29
CA ILE A 848 43.87 49.97 -9.46
C ILE A 848 45.08 50.79 -9.03
N LYS A 849 44.96 51.61 -7.98
CA LYS A 849 46.04 52.45 -7.47
C LYS A 849 47.27 51.62 -7.10
N TYR A 850 47.09 50.57 -6.30
CA TYR A 850 48.20 49.76 -5.80
C TYR A 850 48.71 48.74 -6.82
N HIS A 851 47.84 48.20 -7.67
CA HIS A 851 48.25 47.40 -8.81
C HIS A 851 49.11 48.21 -9.79
N GLY A 852 48.70 49.44 -10.10
CA GLY A 852 49.46 50.36 -10.95
C GLY A 852 50.78 50.80 -10.31
N LEU A 853 50.81 50.99 -8.99
CA LEU A 853 52.03 51.31 -8.25
C LEU A 853 53.05 50.16 -8.30
N LEU A 854 52.58 48.93 -8.07
CA LEU A 854 53.38 47.71 -8.17
C LEU A 854 53.96 47.55 -9.58
N GLY A 855 53.15 47.75 -10.62
CA GLY A 855 53.59 47.65 -12.01
C GLY A 855 54.63 48.70 -12.42
N ARG A 856 54.59 49.91 -11.85
CA ARG A 856 55.52 51.01 -12.21
C ARG A 856 56.81 51.03 -11.40
N LYS A 857 56.73 50.76 -10.09
CA LYS A 857 57.83 50.99 -9.13
C LYS A 857 58.22 49.74 -8.34
N GLY A 858 57.56 48.59 -8.59
CA GLY A 858 57.85 47.31 -7.95
C GLY A 858 57.36 47.21 -6.50
N ILE A 859 57.67 46.06 -5.88
CA ILE A 859 57.12 45.67 -4.56
C ILE A 859 57.56 46.56 -3.40
N LYS A 860 58.79 47.08 -3.43
CA LYS A 860 59.29 47.98 -2.38
C LYS A 860 58.47 49.26 -2.31
N ALA A 861 58.09 49.82 -3.46
CA ALA A 861 57.23 51.00 -3.51
C ALA A 861 55.79 50.70 -3.04
N LEU A 862 55.26 49.52 -3.35
CA LEU A 862 53.95 49.07 -2.86
C LEU A 862 53.93 48.98 -1.32
N ILE A 863 54.90 48.29 -0.74
CA ILE A 863 54.96 48.08 0.71
C ILE A 863 55.23 49.41 1.44
N GLY A 864 56.15 50.24 0.93
CA GLY A 864 56.38 51.58 1.46
C GLY A 864 55.09 52.41 1.48
N ALA A 865 54.34 52.42 0.37
CA ALA A 865 53.09 53.16 0.30
C ALA A 865 51.98 52.65 1.24
N LEU A 866 51.98 51.35 1.59
CA LEU A 866 51.02 50.79 2.56
C LEU A 866 51.42 51.10 4.01
N VAL A 867 52.70 50.92 4.34
CA VAL A 867 53.22 51.12 5.70
C VAL A 867 53.32 52.61 6.07
N ASP A 868 53.66 53.47 5.11
CA ASP A 868 53.70 54.92 5.31
C ASP A 868 52.33 55.60 5.09
N GLY A 869 51.30 54.82 4.74
CA GLY A 869 49.94 55.31 4.59
C GLY A 869 49.30 55.72 5.92
N GLU A 870 48.43 56.72 5.88
CA GLU A 870 47.70 57.23 7.06
C GLU A 870 46.91 56.14 7.79
N GLU A 871 46.40 55.15 7.07
CA GLU A 871 45.66 54.03 7.64
C GLU A 871 46.53 53.13 8.52
N TYR A 872 47.76 52.85 8.10
CA TYR A 872 48.71 52.08 8.91
C TYR A 872 49.07 52.87 10.18
N GLY A 873 49.36 54.17 10.03
CA GLY A 873 49.65 55.06 11.15
C GLY A 873 48.52 55.12 12.18
N ARG A 874 47.26 55.18 11.73
CA ARG A 874 46.08 55.19 12.62
C ARG A 874 45.83 53.85 13.32
N LEU A 875 46.09 52.72 12.65
CA LEU A 875 45.79 51.39 13.18
C LEU A 875 46.88 50.83 14.09
N TYR A 876 48.14 51.01 13.71
CA TYR A 876 49.29 50.36 14.35
C TYR A 876 50.32 51.35 14.90
N GLY A 877 50.35 52.58 14.38
CA GLY A 877 51.38 53.57 14.72
C GLY A 877 52.77 53.06 14.36
N GLU A 878 53.76 53.39 15.18
CA GLU A 878 55.15 52.92 14.99
C GLU A 878 55.52 51.71 15.85
N ASP A 879 54.70 51.43 16.88
CA ASP A 879 55.01 50.54 17.99
C ASP A 879 54.33 49.16 17.88
N THR A 880 53.27 49.04 17.08
CA THR A 880 52.40 47.84 17.07
C THR A 880 52.63 46.96 15.84
N VAL A 881 52.68 45.63 16.04
CA VAL A 881 52.73 44.66 14.93
C VAL A 881 51.36 44.60 14.23
N PRO A 882 51.30 44.59 12.89
CA PRO A 882 50.05 44.42 12.16
C PRO A 882 49.30 43.16 12.58
N SER A 883 47.97 43.23 12.60
CA SER A 883 47.12 42.11 13.00
C SER A 883 45.79 42.13 12.24
N TRP A 884 45.14 40.97 12.13
CA TRP A 884 43.87 40.82 11.42
C TRP A 884 42.80 41.77 11.95
N GLN A 885 42.30 42.66 11.09
CA GLN A 885 41.18 43.55 11.34
C GLN A 885 39.86 42.93 10.88
N PHE A 886 38.79 43.17 11.65
CA PHE A 886 37.42 42.79 11.31
C PHE A 886 36.63 44.04 10.87
N PRO A 887 36.86 44.57 9.64
CA PRO A 887 36.23 45.79 9.17
C PRO A 887 34.73 45.58 8.98
N THR A 888 33.89 46.53 9.40
CA THR A 888 32.43 46.46 9.23
C THR A 888 31.93 47.27 8.02
N LEU A 889 32.65 48.33 7.65
CA LEU A 889 32.38 49.17 6.50
C LEU A 889 33.63 49.22 5.61
N PRO A 890 33.53 49.09 4.26
CA PRO A 890 32.36 48.79 3.42
C PRO A 890 31.87 47.33 3.50
N ALA A 891 30.62 47.07 3.08
CA ALA A 891 29.91 45.78 3.25
C ALA A 891 30.62 44.54 2.69
N ALA A 892 31.40 44.67 1.60
CA ALA A 892 32.15 43.55 1.01
C ALA A 892 33.50 43.28 1.70
N ASN A 893 33.98 44.19 2.56
CA ASN A 893 35.32 44.09 3.12
C ASN A 893 35.44 43.02 4.22
N TYR A 894 34.40 42.88 5.06
CA TYR A 894 34.33 41.85 6.09
C TYR A 894 34.41 40.43 5.52
N PRO A 895 33.50 39.98 4.61
CA PRO A 895 33.54 38.62 4.10
C PRO A 895 34.83 38.34 3.33
N ASN A 896 35.33 39.29 2.54
CA ASN A 896 36.59 39.12 1.80
C ASN A 896 37.80 38.97 2.74
N SER A 897 37.82 39.72 3.85
CA SER A 897 38.90 39.61 4.84
C SER A 897 38.84 38.27 5.58
N VAL A 898 37.63 37.80 5.96
CA VAL A 898 37.43 36.47 6.54
C VAL A 898 37.90 35.37 5.59
N GLU A 899 37.57 35.49 4.31
CA GLU A 899 38.01 34.53 3.30
C GLU A 899 39.54 34.54 3.11
N LEU A 900 40.19 35.71 3.10
CA LEU A 900 41.65 35.82 2.99
C LEU A 900 42.40 35.21 4.18
N TYR A 901 41.88 35.38 5.39
CA TYR A 901 42.53 34.87 6.61
C TYR A 901 42.22 33.39 6.90
N ASN A 902 41.07 32.90 6.45
CA ASN A 902 40.74 31.48 6.53
C ASN A 902 41.45 30.65 5.45
N ARG A 903 42.02 31.28 4.42
CA ARG A 903 42.85 30.61 3.41
C ARG A 903 44.28 30.46 3.91
N PHE A 904 44.74 29.21 3.99
CA PHE A 904 46.13 28.90 4.32
C PHE A 904 47.07 29.28 3.16
N THR A 905 48.32 29.56 3.50
CA THR A 905 49.38 29.87 2.52
C THR A 905 49.53 28.69 1.55
N ARG A 906 49.40 28.96 0.25
CA ARG A 906 49.44 27.94 -0.84
C ARG A 906 48.28 26.93 -0.83
N GLN A 907 47.17 27.25 -0.16
CA GLN A 907 45.96 26.42 -0.25
C GLN A 907 45.40 26.42 -1.68
N ASP A 908 45.28 27.60 -2.30
CA ASP A 908 44.79 27.79 -3.66
C ASP A 908 45.43 29.03 -4.32
N ASP A 909 45.68 28.95 -5.64
CA ASP A 909 46.18 30.09 -6.44
C ASP A 909 45.06 31.07 -6.86
N SER A 910 43.81 30.84 -6.43
CA SER A 910 42.66 31.67 -6.80
C SER A 910 42.68 33.04 -6.09
N LEU A 911 42.26 34.09 -6.80
CA LEU A 911 42.08 35.44 -6.26
C LEU A 911 40.80 35.51 -5.43
N VAL A 912 40.85 36.16 -4.25
CA VAL A 912 39.64 36.42 -3.44
C VAL A 912 38.91 37.65 -3.99
N VAL A 913 39.66 38.66 -4.42
CA VAL A 913 39.19 39.92 -4.97
C VAL A 913 39.87 40.15 -6.32
N PRO A 914 39.47 39.44 -7.40
CA PRO A 914 40.03 39.66 -8.73
C PRO A 914 39.70 41.05 -9.28
N SER A 915 38.45 41.49 -9.10
CA SER A 915 37.97 42.85 -9.35
C SER A 915 36.59 43.01 -8.71
N PHE A 916 36.16 44.25 -8.53
CA PHE A 916 34.78 44.54 -8.12
C PHE A 916 33.89 44.63 -9.35
N LYS A 917 32.65 44.14 -9.25
CA LYS A 917 31.66 44.24 -10.33
C LYS A 917 31.49 45.72 -10.72
N PRO A 918 31.51 46.06 -12.02
CA PRO A 918 31.36 47.44 -12.45
C PRO A 918 29.97 47.95 -12.04
N ILE A 919 29.95 49.02 -11.25
CA ILE A 919 28.72 49.71 -10.88
C ILE A 919 28.35 50.58 -12.08
N ARG A 920 27.15 50.40 -12.63
CA ARG A 920 26.63 51.28 -13.67
C ARG A 920 26.49 52.69 -13.09
N SER A 921 27.01 53.70 -13.79
CA SER A 921 26.75 55.10 -13.43
C SER A 921 25.25 55.34 -13.35
N LYS A 922 24.78 56.10 -12.36
CA LYS A 922 23.35 56.49 -12.25
C LYS A 922 22.88 57.37 -13.42
N MET A 923 23.81 57.89 -14.23
CA MET A 923 23.51 58.55 -15.49
C MET A 923 23.62 57.56 -16.64
N ASP A 924 22.57 57.51 -17.45
CA ASP A 924 22.45 56.62 -18.59
C ASP A 924 23.29 57.15 -19.76
N ILE A 925 24.47 56.56 -19.96
CA ILE A 925 25.46 56.96 -20.97
C ILE A 925 24.87 56.84 -22.39
N ALA A 926 23.80 56.05 -22.56
CA ALA A 926 23.03 55.92 -23.80
C ALA A 926 22.26 57.20 -24.21
N SER A 927 22.12 58.17 -23.31
CA SER A 927 21.50 59.48 -23.60
C SER A 927 22.47 60.51 -24.19
N MET A 928 23.78 60.20 -24.28
CA MET A 928 24.76 61.09 -24.88
C MET A 928 24.80 60.94 -26.41
N PRO A 929 24.66 62.03 -27.18
CA PRO A 929 24.50 61.99 -28.64
C PRO A 929 25.72 61.40 -29.37
N LEU A 930 26.93 61.59 -28.84
CA LEU A 930 28.17 61.03 -29.39
C LEU A 930 28.27 59.51 -29.21
N VAL A 931 27.67 58.97 -28.14
CA VAL A 931 27.70 57.52 -27.84
C VAL A 931 26.62 56.79 -28.64
N GLN A 932 25.49 57.44 -28.96
CA GLN A 932 24.48 56.89 -29.87
C GLN A 932 25.01 56.68 -31.30
N ALA A 933 25.86 57.59 -31.78
CA ALA A 933 26.53 57.44 -33.08
C ALA A 933 27.50 56.25 -33.09
N ALA A 934 28.34 56.12 -32.06
CA ALA A 934 29.29 55.01 -31.92
C ALA A 934 28.63 53.65 -31.69
N LEU A 935 27.48 53.61 -31.00
CA LEU A 935 26.69 52.38 -30.78
C LEU A 935 26.01 51.88 -32.06
N LYS A 936 25.59 52.79 -32.97
CA LYS A 936 25.07 52.41 -34.29
C LYS A 936 26.15 51.76 -35.16
N GLU A 937 27.39 52.26 -35.12
CA GLU A 937 28.54 51.64 -35.81
C GLU A 937 28.96 50.30 -35.20
N GLN A 938 28.92 50.15 -33.87
CA GLN A 938 29.25 48.87 -33.21
C GLN A 938 28.16 47.79 -33.33
N GLN A 939 26.90 48.19 -33.52
CA GLN A 939 25.81 47.24 -33.78
C GLN A 939 25.87 46.69 -35.21
N ALA A 940 26.36 47.47 -36.18
CA ALA A 940 26.60 47.01 -37.55
C ALA A 940 27.74 45.98 -37.65
N THR A 941 28.71 46.01 -36.72
CA THR A 941 29.86 45.09 -36.72
C THR A 941 29.63 43.81 -35.91
N LYS A 942 28.67 43.80 -34.96
CA LYS A 942 28.30 42.61 -34.17
C LYS A 942 27.41 41.59 -34.91
N THR A 943 26.93 41.91 -36.10
CA THR A 943 26.05 41.01 -36.89
C THR A 943 26.83 39.96 -37.72
N ALA A 944 28.17 39.99 -37.70
CA ALA A 944 28.99 38.93 -38.30
C ALA A 944 29.39 37.90 -37.22
N LEU A 945 28.69 36.75 -37.21
CA LEU A 945 28.94 35.62 -36.31
C LEU A 945 30.01 34.67 -36.88
N ASP A 946 31.01 34.35 -36.06
CA ASP A 946 32.09 33.39 -36.30
C ASP A 946 31.59 31.94 -36.16
N MET A 947 31.74 31.15 -37.22
CA MET A 947 31.15 29.81 -37.42
C MET A 947 31.95 28.66 -36.76
N SER A 948 32.94 28.95 -35.92
CA SER A 948 33.90 27.96 -35.41
C SER A 948 33.52 27.28 -34.08
N ARG A 949 32.31 27.52 -33.53
CA ARG A 949 31.86 26.88 -32.27
C ARG A 949 30.52 26.12 -32.44
N PRO A 950 30.45 24.82 -32.11
CA PRO A 950 29.20 24.07 -32.18
C PRO A 950 28.24 24.48 -31.04
N MET A 951 27.01 24.80 -31.45
CA MET A 951 25.90 25.37 -30.66
C MET A 951 25.18 24.36 -29.73
N PHE A 952 25.89 23.39 -29.12
CA PHE A 952 25.25 22.37 -28.25
C PHE A 952 25.35 22.66 -26.75
N LEU A 953 26.08 23.71 -26.33
CA LEU A 953 26.32 23.99 -24.90
C LEU A 953 25.32 24.96 -24.24
N GLU A 954 24.28 25.40 -24.94
CA GLU A 954 23.38 26.48 -24.48
C GLU A 954 21.95 26.03 -24.11
N LEU A 955 21.63 24.73 -24.20
CA LEU A 955 20.34 24.17 -23.74
C LEU A 955 20.29 23.89 -22.21
N GLY A 956 21.10 24.59 -21.44
CA GLY A 956 21.15 24.52 -19.98
C GLY A 956 21.12 25.87 -19.27
N ARG A 957 20.68 26.95 -19.94
CA ARG A 957 20.53 28.27 -19.30
C ARG A 957 19.27 29.01 -19.77
N SER A 958 18.20 28.86 -18.99
CA SER A 958 17.20 29.91 -18.76
C SER A 958 17.30 30.34 -17.30
N PHE A 959 17.25 31.59 -16.86
CA PHE A 959 17.17 32.92 -17.47
C PHE A 959 17.55 33.91 -16.33
N LYS A 960 17.79 35.20 -16.65
CA LYS A 960 17.97 36.27 -15.65
C LYS A 960 16.61 36.81 -15.18
N GLY A 961 16.33 36.75 -13.88
CA GLY A 961 15.23 37.45 -13.21
C GLY A 961 15.28 37.17 -11.71
N ALA A 962 15.17 38.21 -10.88
CA ALA A 962 15.43 38.19 -9.44
C ALA A 962 14.41 37.35 -8.64
N ASP A 963 14.87 36.85 -7.49
CA ASP A 963 14.22 35.99 -6.48
C ASP A 963 14.26 34.47 -6.75
N GLY A 964 15.15 33.79 -6.02
CA GLY A 964 15.28 32.33 -6.03
C GLY A 964 16.75 31.90 -6.05
N GLN A 965 17.34 31.72 -4.86
CA GLN A 965 18.67 31.12 -4.75
C GLN A 965 18.56 29.62 -5.03
N SER A 966 19.26 29.22 -6.10
CA SER A 966 19.51 27.85 -6.54
C SER A 966 19.98 26.95 -5.40
N VAL A 967 19.26 25.86 -5.16
CA VAL A 967 19.74 24.75 -4.33
C VAL A 967 20.01 23.55 -5.24
N GLU A 968 21.21 23.52 -5.81
CA GLU A 968 21.98 22.27 -5.81
C GLU A 968 22.65 22.14 -4.44
N VAL A 969 21.88 21.85 -3.39
CA VAL A 969 22.43 21.38 -2.12
C VAL A 969 21.48 20.36 -1.54
N GLY A 970 21.71 19.09 -1.88
CA GLY A 970 20.93 17.96 -1.38
C GLY A 970 21.03 16.75 -2.29
N VAL A 971 22.20 16.08 -2.28
CA VAL A 971 22.45 14.73 -2.78
C VAL A 971 21.80 14.40 -4.14
N GLY A 972 22.56 14.64 -5.23
CA GLY A 972 22.14 14.49 -6.64
C GLY A 972 21.24 13.28 -6.95
N THR A 973 19.99 13.56 -7.28
CA THR A 973 18.94 12.58 -7.60
C THR A 973 18.94 12.09 -9.04
N LEU A 974 19.93 12.47 -9.85
CA LEU A 974 20.15 11.92 -11.21
C LEU A 974 21.27 10.85 -11.28
N ARG A 975 21.92 10.50 -10.17
CA ARG A 975 23.02 9.50 -10.18
C ARG A 975 22.80 8.24 -9.34
N ARG A 976 21.67 8.10 -8.64
CA ARG A 976 21.30 6.80 -8.04
C ARG A 976 20.52 5.98 -9.07
N GLN A 977 21.22 5.30 -9.98
CA GLN A 977 20.66 4.06 -10.50
C GLN A 977 20.48 3.12 -9.30
N LEU A 978 19.30 2.50 -9.15
CA LEU A 978 19.09 1.48 -8.13
C LEU A 978 20.01 0.30 -8.47
N GLU A 979 21.10 0.14 -7.73
CA GLU A 979 21.97 -1.02 -7.93
C GLU A 979 21.25 -2.30 -7.50
N HIS A 980 21.28 -3.31 -8.36
CA HIS A 980 20.69 -4.61 -8.08
C HIS A 980 21.68 -5.45 -7.26
N ILE A 981 21.31 -5.79 -6.02
CA ILE A 981 22.13 -6.63 -5.14
C ILE A 981 21.92 -8.10 -5.50
N TYR A 982 22.99 -8.81 -5.83
CA TYR A 982 22.94 -10.24 -6.12
C TYR A 982 23.32 -11.04 -4.89
N ARG A 983 22.42 -11.93 -4.44
CA ARG A 983 22.66 -12.89 -3.35
C ARG A 983 22.46 -14.31 -3.87
N ILE A 984 23.43 -15.18 -3.64
CA ILE A 984 23.33 -16.61 -3.98
C ILE A 984 22.90 -17.36 -2.72
N ALA A 985 21.66 -17.83 -2.68
CA ALA A 985 21.20 -18.76 -1.65
C ALA A 985 21.76 -20.19 -1.94
N PRO A 986 21.92 -21.05 -0.93
CA PRO A 986 22.47 -22.40 -1.12
C PRO A 986 21.64 -23.26 -2.09
N ASP A 987 20.34 -22.97 -2.22
CA ASP A 987 19.36 -23.60 -3.12
C ASP A 987 19.20 -22.89 -4.48
N ALA A 988 20.00 -21.86 -4.78
CA ALA A 988 19.89 -21.07 -6.00
C ALA A 988 20.04 -21.91 -7.28
N THR A 989 19.22 -21.59 -8.28
CA THR A 989 19.23 -22.26 -9.58
C THR A 989 20.52 -21.98 -10.36
N ARG A 990 20.90 -22.89 -11.28
CA ARG A 990 22.10 -22.70 -12.13
C ARG A 990 22.07 -21.37 -12.90
N SER A 991 20.89 -20.95 -13.37
CA SER A 991 20.69 -19.67 -14.06
C SER A 991 20.90 -18.45 -13.16
N GLU A 992 20.45 -18.50 -11.91
CA GLU A 992 20.68 -17.40 -10.96
C GLU A 992 22.17 -17.28 -10.61
N LYS A 993 22.85 -18.42 -10.44
CA LYS A 993 24.31 -18.45 -10.25
C LYS A 993 25.05 -17.88 -11.45
N ASP A 994 24.61 -18.15 -12.68
CA ASP A 994 25.21 -17.57 -13.89
C ASP A 994 25.06 -16.04 -13.95
N VAL A 995 23.91 -15.51 -13.55
CA VAL A 995 23.68 -14.06 -13.47
C VAL A 995 24.56 -13.44 -12.38
N ALA A 996 24.66 -14.08 -11.21
CA ALA A 996 25.52 -13.62 -10.12
C ALA A 996 27.01 -13.67 -10.52
N ILE A 997 27.47 -14.72 -11.21
CA ILE A 997 28.84 -14.81 -11.76
C ILE A 997 29.12 -13.62 -12.68
N ASN A 998 28.20 -13.30 -13.59
CA ASN A 998 28.34 -12.15 -14.47
C ASN A 998 28.39 -10.82 -13.69
N ALA A 999 27.61 -10.70 -12.61
CA ALA A 999 27.68 -9.54 -11.73
C ALA A 999 29.02 -9.42 -11.01
N ILE A 1000 29.59 -10.54 -10.54
CA ILE A 1000 30.91 -10.56 -9.90
C ILE A 1000 31.99 -10.07 -10.87
N TYR A 1001 31.99 -10.56 -12.11
CA TYR A 1001 32.93 -10.09 -13.13
C TYR A 1001 32.75 -8.61 -13.48
N ARG A 1002 31.51 -8.12 -13.53
CA ARG A 1002 31.23 -6.69 -13.74
C ARG A 1002 31.73 -5.82 -12.60
N GLN A 1003 31.63 -6.29 -11.37
CA GLN A 1003 32.09 -5.52 -10.21
C GLN A 1003 33.62 -5.57 -10.05
N VAL A 1004 34.20 -6.78 -10.03
CA VAL A 1004 35.60 -7.01 -9.66
C VAL A 1004 36.54 -6.74 -10.83
N LEU A 1005 36.15 -7.06 -12.08
CA LEU A 1005 36.95 -6.75 -13.27
C LEU A 1005 36.49 -5.49 -14.02
N ASP A 1006 35.48 -4.78 -13.49
CA ASP A 1006 34.94 -3.52 -14.02
C ASP A 1006 34.65 -3.62 -15.54
N VAL A 1007 34.02 -4.74 -15.93
CA VAL A 1007 33.66 -5.04 -17.32
C VAL A 1007 32.40 -4.25 -17.70
N PHE A 1008 32.56 -3.25 -18.56
CA PHE A 1008 31.46 -2.45 -19.08
C PHE A 1008 30.46 -3.31 -19.86
N ALA A 1009 29.17 -3.17 -19.54
CA ALA A 1009 27.99 -3.86 -20.08
C ALA A 1009 28.23 -4.96 -21.14
N GLY A 1010 28.00 -6.22 -20.77
CA GLY A 1010 28.07 -7.36 -21.70
C GLY A 1010 28.21 -8.71 -21.00
N ILE A 1011 28.42 -9.77 -21.78
CA ILE A 1011 28.93 -11.06 -21.31
C ILE A 1011 30.46 -10.90 -21.16
N PRO A 1012 31.07 -11.23 -20.01
CA PRO A 1012 32.51 -11.12 -19.84
C PRO A 1012 33.25 -11.92 -20.93
N PRO A 1013 34.26 -11.33 -21.60
CA PRO A 1013 35.08 -12.05 -22.57
C PRO A 1013 35.66 -13.34 -21.99
N SER A 1014 35.71 -14.41 -22.80
CA SER A 1014 36.09 -15.76 -22.36
C SER A 1014 37.48 -15.83 -21.71
N TYR A 1015 38.43 -15.00 -22.15
CA TYR A 1015 39.80 -14.97 -21.59
C TYR A 1015 39.89 -14.36 -20.16
N LEU A 1016 38.87 -13.60 -19.73
CA LEU A 1016 38.81 -13.05 -18.36
C LEU A 1016 38.17 -14.03 -17.37
N ARG A 1017 37.47 -15.05 -17.87
CA ARG A 1017 36.73 -16.01 -17.05
C ARG A 1017 37.64 -17.10 -16.47
N LEU A 1018 37.32 -17.51 -15.25
CA LEU A 1018 38.00 -18.56 -14.51
C LEU A 1018 37.08 -19.79 -14.49
N SER A 1019 37.14 -20.60 -15.55
CA SER A 1019 36.23 -21.74 -15.77
C SER A 1019 36.19 -22.71 -14.58
N GLU A 1020 37.33 -22.95 -13.94
CA GLU A 1020 37.43 -23.79 -12.75
C GLU A 1020 36.65 -23.22 -11.55
N ALA A 1021 36.79 -21.92 -11.28
CA ALA A 1021 36.10 -21.27 -10.17
C ALA A 1021 34.60 -21.16 -10.44
N GLU A 1022 34.20 -20.91 -11.70
CA GLU A 1022 32.79 -20.87 -12.09
C GLU A 1022 32.12 -22.23 -11.88
N SER A 1023 32.79 -23.32 -12.26
CA SER A 1023 32.29 -24.68 -12.07
C SER A 1023 32.12 -25.02 -10.60
N LYS A 1024 33.11 -24.67 -9.76
CA LYS A 1024 33.05 -24.88 -8.31
C LYS A 1024 31.92 -24.10 -7.63
N LEU A 1025 31.68 -22.84 -8.03
CA LEU A 1025 30.58 -22.03 -7.50
C LEU A 1025 29.22 -22.58 -7.95
N LYS A 1026 29.10 -23.03 -9.21
CA LYS A 1026 27.89 -23.68 -9.72
C LYS A 1026 27.54 -24.96 -8.96
N ASN A 1027 28.56 -25.72 -8.56
CA ASN A 1027 28.44 -26.95 -7.78
C ASN A 1027 28.28 -26.75 -6.26
N ASN A 1028 28.24 -25.51 -5.77
CA ASN A 1028 28.23 -25.18 -4.33
C ASN A 1028 29.48 -25.64 -3.54
N GLU A 1029 30.62 -25.85 -4.22
CA GLU A 1029 31.89 -26.22 -3.57
C GLU A 1029 32.62 -25.01 -2.97
N ILE A 1030 32.34 -23.81 -3.46
CA ILE A 1030 32.89 -22.54 -2.96
C ILE A 1030 31.78 -21.51 -2.79
N SER A 1031 31.94 -20.58 -1.84
CA SER A 1031 31.03 -19.46 -1.64
C SER A 1031 31.34 -18.29 -2.58
N VAL A 1032 30.44 -17.30 -2.65
CA VAL A 1032 30.66 -16.07 -3.44
C VAL A 1032 31.91 -15.34 -2.96
N ARG A 1033 32.13 -15.30 -1.65
CA ARG A 1033 33.34 -14.73 -1.04
C ARG A 1033 34.61 -15.42 -1.51
N GLU A 1034 34.63 -16.76 -1.52
CA GLU A 1034 35.80 -17.52 -1.98
C GLU A 1034 36.04 -17.36 -3.48
N PHE A 1035 34.97 -17.25 -4.27
CA PHE A 1035 35.07 -16.94 -5.69
C PHE A 1035 35.66 -15.53 -5.94
N VAL A 1036 35.17 -14.52 -5.22
CA VAL A 1036 35.68 -13.14 -5.26
C VAL A 1036 37.16 -13.08 -4.83
N ARG A 1037 37.54 -13.81 -3.78
CA ARG A 1037 38.93 -13.95 -3.31
C ARG A 1037 39.83 -14.53 -4.41
N ARG A 1038 39.42 -15.63 -5.06
CA ARG A 1038 40.18 -16.25 -6.16
C ARG A 1038 40.29 -15.33 -7.37
N LEU A 1039 39.23 -14.58 -7.68
CA LEU A 1039 39.24 -13.62 -8.79
C LEU A 1039 40.22 -12.47 -8.54
N GLY A 1040 40.28 -11.93 -7.31
CA GLY A 1040 41.23 -10.89 -6.93
C GLY A 1040 42.70 -11.33 -6.93
N ARG A 1041 42.95 -12.62 -6.68
CA ARG A 1041 44.30 -13.23 -6.74
C ARG A 1041 44.71 -13.66 -8.16
N SER A 1042 43.81 -13.57 -9.13
CA SER A 1042 44.07 -14.03 -10.49
C SER A 1042 45.11 -13.17 -11.22
N GLU A 1043 45.83 -13.78 -12.14
CA GLU A 1043 46.78 -13.07 -13.01
C GLU A 1043 46.08 -12.01 -13.88
N ASN A 1044 44.81 -12.25 -14.24
CA ASN A 1044 43.97 -11.32 -14.98
C ASN A 1044 43.70 -10.02 -14.20
N TYR A 1045 43.43 -10.12 -12.89
CA TYR A 1045 43.23 -8.96 -12.03
C TYR A 1045 44.56 -8.20 -11.85
N ARG A 1046 45.66 -8.92 -11.65
CA ARG A 1046 47.01 -8.35 -11.51
C ARG A 1046 47.42 -7.52 -12.74
N LYS A 1047 47.29 -8.06 -13.95
CA LYS A 1047 47.63 -7.36 -15.20
C LYS A 1047 46.80 -6.10 -15.43
N ARG A 1048 45.53 -6.10 -15.02
CA ARG A 1048 44.61 -4.99 -15.24
C ARG A 1048 44.72 -3.86 -14.22
N PHE A 1049 44.84 -4.20 -12.93
CA PHE A 1049 44.67 -3.21 -11.85
C PHE A 1049 45.88 -3.07 -10.93
N PHE A 1050 46.87 -3.96 -11.00
CA PHE A 1050 48.05 -3.89 -10.14
C PHE A 1050 49.29 -3.38 -10.89
N GLU A 1051 49.60 -3.95 -12.06
CA GLU A 1051 50.80 -3.60 -12.84
C GLU A 1051 50.80 -2.18 -13.43
N PRO A 1052 49.68 -1.64 -13.96
CA PRO A 1052 49.70 -0.32 -14.61
C PRO A 1052 49.55 0.87 -13.63
N TYR A 1053 49.29 0.63 -12.34
CA TYR A 1053 48.94 1.67 -11.38
C TYR A 1053 49.88 1.72 -10.17
N SER A 1054 50.06 2.91 -9.59
CA SER A 1054 50.84 3.09 -8.36
C SER A 1054 50.15 2.48 -7.14
N SER A 1055 50.92 2.03 -6.14
CA SER A 1055 50.37 1.33 -4.96
C SER A 1055 49.20 2.04 -4.27
N PRO A 1056 49.17 3.38 -4.10
CA PRO A 1056 48.01 4.07 -3.54
C PRO A 1056 46.76 3.99 -4.43
N LYS A 1057 46.92 4.07 -5.76
CA LYS A 1057 45.80 3.92 -6.71
C LYS A 1057 45.31 2.47 -6.76
N VAL A 1058 46.21 1.50 -6.60
CA VAL A 1058 45.84 0.09 -6.43
C VAL A 1058 44.94 -0.10 -5.21
N VAL A 1059 45.24 0.53 -4.07
CA VAL A 1059 44.38 0.47 -2.87
C VAL A 1059 43.01 1.09 -3.11
N GLU A 1060 42.95 2.21 -3.83
CA GLU A 1060 41.69 2.84 -4.25
C GLU A 1060 40.84 1.90 -5.12
N LEU A 1061 41.45 1.20 -6.07
CA LEU A 1061 40.78 0.21 -6.91
C LEU A 1061 40.36 -1.03 -6.12
N LEU A 1062 41.20 -1.54 -5.22
CA LEU A 1062 40.85 -2.68 -4.36
C LEU A 1062 39.63 -2.35 -3.49
N THR A 1063 39.60 -1.19 -2.84
CA THR A 1063 38.45 -0.76 -2.03
C THR A 1063 37.20 -0.51 -2.90
N LYS A 1064 37.36 0.01 -4.13
CA LYS A 1064 36.27 0.11 -5.12
C LYS A 1064 35.68 -1.26 -5.49
N HIS A 1065 36.52 -2.22 -5.86
CA HIS A 1065 36.06 -3.52 -6.38
C HIS A 1065 35.49 -4.42 -5.28
N PHE A 1066 36.14 -4.51 -4.12
CA PHE A 1066 35.77 -5.44 -3.05
C PHE A 1066 34.86 -4.82 -1.99
N LEU A 1067 34.97 -3.52 -1.72
CA LEU A 1067 34.14 -2.81 -0.74
C LEU A 1067 33.17 -1.81 -1.37
N GLY A 1068 33.19 -1.61 -2.69
CA GLY A 1068 32.25 -0.71 -3.36
C GLY A 1068 32.40 0.77 -2.99
N ARG A 1069 33.46 1.17 -2.28
CA ARG A 1069 33.65 2.53 -1.76
C ARG A 1069 35.09 2.99 -1.92
N ALA A 1070 35.32 4.29 -1.78
CA ALA A 1070 36.68 4.81 -1.64
C ALA A 1070 37.28 4.47 -0.26
N PRO A 1071 38.61 4.56 -0.09
CA PRO A 1071 39.27 4.44 1.21
C PRO A 1071 38.75 5.51 2.20
N ILE A 1072 38.49 5.11 3.45
CA ILE A 1072 37.93 5.96 4.50
C ILE A 1072 38.98 6.92 5.07
N SER A 1073 40.21 6.44 5.30
CA SER A 1073 41.24 7.18 6.02
C SER A 1073 42.64 6.93 5.48
N GLN A 1074 43.57 7.83 5.78
CA GLN A 1074 44.99 7.63 5.43
C GLN A 1074 45.62 6.44 6.14
N GLN A 1075 45.10 6.04 7.31
CA GLN A 1075 45.54 4.82 8.00
C GLN A 1075 45.17 3.57 7.20
N GLU A 1076 43.97 3.53 6.61
CA GLU A 1076 43.54 2.45 5.70
C GLU A 1076 44.44 2.38 4.46
N ILE A 1077 44.78 3.54 3.87
CA ILE A 1077 45.71 3.60 2.74
C ILE A 1077 47.10 3.11 3.15
N SER A 1078 47.64 3.58 4.28
CA SER A 1078 48.98 3.19 4.72
C SER A 1078 49.09 1.70 5.06
N THR A 1079 48.06 1.13 5.69
CA THR A 1079 48.04 -0.30 6.05
C THR A 1079 48.01 -1.17 4.81
N TYR A 1080 47.14 -0.88 3.84
CA TYR A 1080 47.11 -1.66 2.59
C TYR A 1080 48.33 -1.41 1.71
N VAL A 1081 48.90 -0.20 1.68
CA VAL A 1081 50.17 0.05 0.98
C VAL A 1081 51.32 -0.73 1.63
N GLN A 1082 51.39 -0.82 2.96
CA GLN A 1082 52.37 -1.65 3.66
C GLN A 1082 52.18 -3.14 3.37
N ILE A 1083 50.94 -3.64 3.34
CA ILE A 1083 50.64 -5.03 3.01
C ILE A 1083 51.02 -5.33 1.55
N LEU A 1084 50.70 -4.43 0.63
CA LEU A 1084 51.09 -4.55 -0.78
C LEU A 1084 52.61 -4.55 -0.96
N GLY A 1085 53.34 -3.70 -0.20
CA GLY A 1085 54.80 -3.61 -0.26
C GLY A 1085 55.53 -4.80 0.37
N THR A 1086 54.97 -5.41 1.41
CA THR A 1086 55.63 -6.50 2.17
C THR A 1086 55.21 -7.89 1.74
N LYS A 1087 53.93 -8.11 1.43
CA LYS A 1087 53.32 -9.43 1.19
C LYS A 1087 52.67 -9.57 -0.18
N GLY A 1088 52.62 -8.49 -0.98
CA GLY A 1088 52.08 -8.48 -2.34
C GLY A 1088 50.54 -8.45 -2.42
N LEU A 1089 50.03 -8.54 -3.66
CA LEU A 1089 48.61 -8.37 -3.99
C LEU A 1089 47.70 -9.41 -3.31
N ALA A 1090 48.11 -10.69 -3.28
CA ALA A 1090 47.27 -11.76 -2.75
C ALA A 1090 46.94 -11.54 -1.27
N ALA A 1091 47.93 -11.15 -0.47
CA ALA A 1091 47.73 -10.85 0.95
C ALA A 1091 46.88 -9.59 1.19
N ALA A 1092 46.95 -8.60 0.29
CA ALA A 1092 46.10 -7.41 0.39
C ALA A 1092 44.63 -7.73 0.08
N VAL A 1093 44.37 -8.58 -0.92
CA VAL A 1093 43.00 -9.06 -1.22
C VAL A 1093 42.45 -9.86 -0.05
N ASP A 1094 43.26 -10.72 0.56
CA ASP A 1094 42.84 -11.51 1.73
C ASP A 1094 42.48 -10.63 2.92
N ALA A 1095 43.33 -9.65 3.22
CA ALA A 1095 43.08 -8.69 4.30
C ALA A 1095 41.77 -7.91 4.10
N ILE A 1096 41.40 -7.58 2.84
CA ILE A 1096 40.16 -6.87 2.54
C ILE A 1096 38.94 -7.80 2.63
N VAL A 1097 39.02 -9.01 2.07
CA VAL A 1097 37.90 -9.97 2.05
C VAL A 1097 37.62 -10.55 3.45
N GLU A 1098 38.63 -10.64 4.30
CA GLU A 1098 38.51 -11.07 5.70
C GLU A 1098 38.25 -9.92 6.67
N SER A 1099 38.19 -8.68 6.15
CA SER A 1099 37.88 -7.52 6.98
C SER A 1099 36.48 -7.65 7.61
N PRO A 1100 36.29 -7.14 8.84
CA PRO A 1100 34.98 -7.18 9.50
C PRO A 1100 33.92 -6.41 8.71
N GLU A 1101 34.34 -5.41 7.92
CA GLU A 1101 33.44 -4.67 7.04
C GLU A 1101 32.92 -5.53 5.88
N TYR A 1102 33.78 -6.32 5.25
CA TYR A 1102 33.37 -7.21 4.17
C TYR A 1102 32.38 -8.27 4.70
N LEU A 1103 32.69 -8.87 5.85
CA LEU A 1103 31.84 -9.90 6.47
C LEU A 1103 30.48 -9.37 6.93
N THR A 1104 30.43 -8.16 7.50
CA THR A 1104 29.16 -7.56 7.96
C THR A 1104 28.23 -7.18 6.82
N ILE A 1105 28.78 -6.75 5.68
CA ILE A 1105 27.96 -6.17 4.59
C ILE A 1105 27.70 -7.16 3.46
N PHE A 1106 28.68 -8.00 3.09
CA PHE A 1106 28.55 -8.97 2.00
C PHE A 1106 28.45 -10.42 2.49
N ASN A 1107 29.01 -10.71 3.68
CA ASN A 1107 29.05 -12.06 4.24
C ASN A 1107 29.63 -13.08 3.22
N GLU A 1108 29.08 -14.29 3.13
CA GLU A 1108 29.56 -15.34 2.20
C GLU A 1108 28.81 -15.37 0.86
N ASP A 1109 27.61 -14.79 0.80
CA ASP A 1109 26.61 -15.06 -0.25
C ASP A 1109 26.33 -13.87 -1.17
N ILE A 1110 26.74 -12.65 -0.78
CA ILE A 1110 26.39 -11.42 -1.50
C ILE A 1110 27.56 -10.96 -2.37
N VAL A 1111 27.26 -10.64 -3.63
CA VAL A 1111 28.22 -10.06 -4.56
C VAL A 1111 28.50 -8.61 -4.16
N PRO A 1112 29.78 -8.16 -4.10
CA PRO A 1112 30.08 -6.75 -3.85
C PRO A 1112 29.38 -5.84 -4.86
N TYR A 1113 28.92 -4.68 -4.38
CA TYR A 1113 28.21 -3.68 -5.18
C TYR A 1113 28.69 -2.29 -4.76
N ARG A 1114 28.44 -1.25 -5.57
CA ARG A 1114 28.92 0.12 -5.29
C ARG A 1114 28.10 0.72 -4.15
N ARG A 1115 28.80 1.37 -3.23
CA ARG A 1115 28.26 1.93 -1.99
C ARG A 1115 28.68 3.40 -1.90
N TYR A 1116 27.78 4.23 -1.39
CA TYR A 1116 28.03 5.65 -1.15
C TYR A 1116 27.84 5.94 0.35
N PRO A 1117 28.82 5.61 1.20
CA PRO A 1117 28.72 5.78 2.63
C PRO A 1117 28.55 7.26 3.01
N THR A 1118 27.63 7.55 3.93
CA THR A 1118 27.28 8.92 4.37
C THR A 1118 28.10 9.40 5.58
N LEU A 1119 28.64 8.47 6.36
CA LEU A 1119 29.62 8.65 7.43
C LEU A 1119 30.90 7.93 6.94
N PRO A 1120 32.16 8.40 7.07
CA PRO A 1120 32.75 9.64 7.64
C PRO A 1120 32.96 10.81 6.65
N ALA A 1121 33.47 11.95 7.15
CA ALA A 1121 33.67 13.19 6.39
C ALA A 1121 34.54 13.00 5.14
N GLY A 1122 33.96 13.28 3.96
CA GLY A 1122 34.66 13.21 2.66
C GLY A 1122 34.46 11.90 1.89
N ASN A 1123 34.07 10.80 2.55
CA ASN A 1123 33.99 9.49 1.90
C ASN A 1123 32.85 9.38 0.87
N TYR A 1124 31.74 10.09 1.10
CA TYR A 1124 30.64 10.17 0.12
C TYR A 1124 31.13 10.77 -1.22
N ARG A 1125 31.80 11.94 -1.16
CA ARG A 1125 32.31 12.61 -2.37
C ARG A 1125 33.40 11.80 -3.07
N ALA A 1126 34.31 11.20 -2.30
CA ALA A 1126 35.34 10.33 -2.85
C ALA A 1126 34.72 9.10 -3.53
N SER A 1127 33.76 8.44 -2.89
CA SER A 1127 33.07 7.28 -3.47
C SER A 1127 32.26 7.65 -4.71
N VAL A 1128 31.59 8.81 -4.76
CA VAL A 1128 30.92 9.30 -5.98
C VAL A 1128 31.90 9.49 -7.13
N ARG A 1129 33.07 10.09 -6.88
CA ARG A 1129 34.09 10.29 -7.91
C ARG A 1129 34.63 8.96 -8.43
N VAL A 1130 35.01 8.07 -7.52
CA VAL A 1130 35.63 6.76 -7.83
C VAL A 1130 34.65 5.80 -8.51
N ASN A 1131 33.37 5.83 -8.11
CA ASN A 1131 32.35 4.91 -8.63
C ASN A 1131 31.69 5.43 -9.92
N ASP A 1132 31.41 6.74 -10.04
CA ASP A 1132 30.54 7.28 -11.10
C ASP A 1132 31.26 8.16 -12.12
N GLU A 1133 32.31 8.87 -11.73
CA GLU A 1133 32.96 9.88 -12.60
C GLU A 1133 34.17 9.33 -13.36
N GLU A 1134 34.84 8.31 -12.83
CA GLU A 1134 36.09 7.80 -13.39
C GLU A 1134 35.89 6.49 -14.17
N LEU A 1135 36.06 6.55 -15.50
CA LEU A 1135 36.19 5.36 -16.35
C LEU A 1135 37.64 4.85 -16.32
N ILE A 1136 37.82 3.52 -16.40
CA ILE A 1136 39.14 2.89 -16.49
C ILE A 1136 39.90 3.52 -17.66
N SER A 1137 41.10 4.07 -17.39
CA SER A 1137 42.01 4.84 -18.28
C SER A 1137 41.94 6.37 -18.25
N GLN A 1138 40.98 7.00 -17.55
CA GLN A 1138 40.82 8.47 -17.60
C GLN A 1138 41.78 9.28 -16.71
N SER A 1139 42.26 8.75 -15.58
CA SER A 1139 43.17 9.50 -14.70
C SER A 1139 44.28 8.63 -14.11
N TRP A 1140 45.52 9.17 -14.09
CA TRP A 1140 46.71 8.54 -13.50
C TRP A 1140 46.97 9.03 -12.06
N SER A 1141 46.17 9.97 -11.57
CA SER A 1141 46.31 10.58 -10.24
C SER A 1141 45.51 9.82 -9.17
N SER A 1142 46.08 9.63 -7.98
CA SER A 1142 45.32 9.17 -6.82
C SER A 1142 44.28 10.23 -6.43
N LEU A 1143 43.00 9.86 -6.43
CA LEU A 1143 41.89 10.77 -6.12
C LEU A 1143 41.48 10.70 -4.65
N SER A 1144 41.98 9.69 -3.91
CA SER A 1144 41.89 9.70 -2.45
C SER A 1144 42.71 10.88 -1.90
N PRO A 1145 42.15 11.72 -1.02
CA PRO A 1145 42.96 12.68 -0.30
C PRO A 1145 43.93 11.87 0.55
N THR A 1146 45.23 12.00 0.32
CA THR A 1146 46.16 11.79 1.42
C THR A 1146 45.67 12.73 2.53
N TYR A 1147 45.05 12.20 3.60
CA TYR A 1147 44.58 13.06 4.69
C TYR A 1147 45.80 13.84 5.16
N THR A 1148 45.83 15.13 4.85
CA THR A 1148 46.82 16.05 5.39
C THR A 1148 46.58 16.05 6.90
N GLY A 1149 47.52 15.48 7.65
CA GLY A 1149 47.37 15.12 9.05
C GLY A 1149 46.85 16.27 9.90
N TYR A 1150 45.60 16.15 10.34
CA TYR A 1150 45.10 16.81 11.54
C TYR A 1150 44.79 15.71 12.55
N GLN A 1151 45.77 15.41 13.40
CA GLN A 1151 45.51 14.75 14.68
C GLN A 1151 44.75 15.74 15.56
N TYR A 1152 43.44 15.54 15.70
CA TYR A 1152 42.74 16.04 16.88
C TYR A 1152 43.08 15.11 18.04
N VAL A 1153 43.98 15.57 18.91
CA VAL A 1153 44.17 15.01 20.24
C VAL A 1153 42.90 15.30 21.04
N THR A 1154 42.26 14.23 21.50
CA THR A 1154 41.13 14.24 22.43
C THR A 1154 41.48 14.98 23.72
N ARG A 1155 40.63 15.92 24.12
CA ARG A 1155 40.32 16.21 25.52
C ARG A 1155 38.83 16.07 25.72
#